data_AF-A0A1C0VJI4-F1
#
_entry.id   AF-A0A1C0VJI4-F1
#
_cell.length_a   1.000
_cell.length_b   1.000
_cell.length_c   1.000
_cell.angle_alpha   90.00
_cell.angle_beta   90.00
_cell.angle_gamma   90.00
#
_symmetry.space_group_name_H-M   'P 1'
#
loop_
_entity.id
_entity.type
_entity.pdbx_description
1 polymer ?
#
loop_
_entity_poly.entity_id
_entity_poly.type
_entity_poly.pdbx_seq_one_letter_code
_entity_poly.pdbx_strand_id
1 'polypeptide(L)'
;MKSYKDTVNLPKTKFDMRANAVKREPELQQFWADRHIYDRLSQNNPGDLFILHDGPPYANGQLHIGHALNKILKDTINRYQILQGRKVRYVPGWDCHGLPIELKVLQDMKSAQRQKLTPLELRHQARDFALATMQQQREGFKRYGVWGDWENPYLTLKPEYEAAQIGVFAEMVLKGYIYRGLKPVHWSPSSKTALAEAELEYPEGHTSRSIYVALKVSKLAKSAKSLTPYLSNLYLAVWTTTPWTIPANLAVAVNPDLTYSVVKFSGEKDLTTTKAVTEANNVEKNLIVAADLVEKLSATFNAKLEVVATIQGKDLEKCTYKHPLFDRTSPVVIGGDYITADSGTGLVHTAPGHGQEDYQVGQRYGLPLLSPVDDNGNFTAEAGQFEGLNVLGDGNGAVIDALAAADALIKEEAYSHSYPYDWRTKKPTIFRATEQWFASVEGFREAALKAIAQVKWIPAQGENRITAMVSDRSDWCISRQRSWGVPIPAFYDEETGEPLLNAETIGHVQAIIAEKGSDAWWELSVEELLPENYHNNGKIYRKGTDTMDVWFDSGSSWAAVAKGREELHYPVEMYLEGSDQHRGWFQSSLLTSVANHGVAPYKTVLTHGFVLDEKGRKMSKSLGNVVDPGVVIDEYGADVLRLWVSSVDYSADVPLGTNILKQQADVYRKIRNTARFLLGNLHDFDPQKDAVSYADLPELDRYMLHRMTEVFAEIKDAFETFQFFRFFQTVQNFCVVDLSNFYLDIAKDRLYISAENAFRRRSCQTVLAIALENLARAIAPVLCHLAEDIWQYLPYPTPYKSVFEAGWVQLDEKWANPELGKSWEYLRQVRGEVNKVLELARSEKAIGAPLEAKVLLYVPDGEKRQKLQALNPSTDSLAAKYMQQQETEIVSKVLDAILLTFDPQPVIRKTIDYHTRPTVQAKTSLDRAKEIVETVANFLGDLPTMIGKIWEESKDAAIVVMLLFAAFICFDVAQAVLTSINEIPFLGSGFEAIGIGCSIWFFWHNLLFATNRQELSQKVELLKIEILGNHPEEEIREKAEENPSLAPSPQPLTPISLAPSPQPLAPSPYPLAPSPAGNGVDELRYLFIASQVQLLENVEDLAGVQYTSLSSELGVGVVKADGEKCDRCWNYSTHVGESHEHPLLCERCVPALAGEF
;
A
#
# COMPACT_ATOMS: atom_id res chain seq x y z
N MET A 1 0.67 16.95 -59.32
CA MET A 1 1.31 15.76 -58.73
C MET A 1 0.96 15.71 -57.24
N LYS A 2 0.90 14.52 -56.62
CA LYS A 2 0.88 14.42 -55.14
C LYS A 2 2.20 14.93 -54.58
N SER A 3 2.21 15.40 -53.32
CA SER A 3 3.47 15.71 -52.65
C SER A 3 4.18 14.40 -52.28
N TYR A 4 5.52 14.37 -52.31
CA TYR A 4 6.27 13.23 -51.77
C TYR A 4 5.93 12.96 -50.29
N LYS A 5 5.52 13.98 -49.54
CA LYS A 5 5.04 13.87 -48.15
C LYS A 5 3.76 13.01 -48.02
N ASP A 6 2.95 12.93 -49.08
CA ASP A 6 1.72 12.12 -49.12
C ASP A 6 2.01 10.62 -49.35
N THR A 7 3.28 10.26 -49.59
CA THR A 7 3.75 8.86 -49.82
C THR A 7 4.39 8.23 -48.57
N VAL A 8 4.21 8.88 -47.42
CA VAL A 8 4.79 8.51 -46.13
C VAL A 8 3.77 7.68 -45.34
N ASN A 9 4.22 6.60 -44.71
CA ASN A 9 3.39 5.63 -44.00
C ASN A 9 2.94 6.14 -42.62
N LEU A 10 2.05 7.15 -42.62
CA LEU A 10 1.54 7.78 -41.40
C LEU A 10 0.62 6.85 -40.58
N PRO A 11 0.58 6.98 -39.23
CA PRO A 11 -0.25 6.14 -38.37
C PRO A 11 -1.75 6.33 -38.63
N LYS A 12 -2.51 5.23 -38.73
CA LYS A 12 -3.97 5.22 -38.95
C LYS A 12 -4.65 4.40 -37.86
N THR A 13 -5.51 5.00 -37.04
CA THR A 13 -6.32 4.23 -36.08
C THR A 13 -7.64 4.93 -35.79
N LYS A 14 -8.67 4.14 -35.49
CA LYS A 14 -9.97 4.60 -35.00
C LYS A 14 -9.97 4.84 -33.48
N PHE A 15 -8.89 4.48 -32.79
CA PHE A 15 -8.73 4.71 -31.35
C PHE A 15 -8.52 6.21 -31.07
N ASP A 16 -9.46 6.82 -30.35
CA ASP A 16 -9.44 8.25 -30.04
C ASP A 16 -8.32 8.58 -29.04
N MET A 17 -7.70 9.74 -29.24
CA MET A 17 -6.71 10.34 -28.33
C MET A 17 -7.35 10.68 -26.97
N ARG A 18 -8.64 11.03 -26.95
CA ARG A 18 -9.42 11.16 -25.71
C ARG A 18 -10.13 9.83 -25.42
N ALA A 19 -10.24 9.46 -24.14
CA ALA A 19 -10.94 8.25 -23.74
C ALA A 19 -12.47 8.37 -23.79
N ASN A 20 -13.01 9.60 -23.69
CA ASN A 20 -14.45 9.86 -23.56
C ASN A 20 -15.09 8.98 -22.46
N ALA A 21 -14.39 8.85 -21.33
CA ALA A 21 -14.58 7.83 -20.31
C ALA A 21 -16.02 7.72 -19.77
N VAL A 22 -16.70 8.86 -19.57
CA VAL A 22 -18.12 8.96 -19.17
C VAL A 22 -19.04 8.09 -20.04
N LYS A 23 -18.74 7.96 -21.34
CA LYS A 23 -19.49 7.09 -22.27
C LYS A 23 -18.80 5.74 -22.48
N ARG A 24 -17.47 5.74 -22.66
CA ARG A 24 -16.73 4.54 -23.09
C ARG A 24 -16.57 3.50 -21.97
N GLU A 25 -16.39 3.91 -20.72
CA GLU A 25 -16.27 2.95 -19.62
C GLU A 25 -17.58 2.17 -19.39
N PRO A 26 -18.79 2.78 -19.37
CA PRO A 26 -20.05 2.04 -19.33
C PRO A 26 -20.26 1.07 -20.50
N GLU A 27 -19.87 1.45 -21.73
CA GLU A 27 -19.94 0.53 -22.89
C GLU A 27 -19.09 -0.73 -22.68
N LEU A 28 -17.89 -0.57 -22.11
CA LEU A 28 -16.98 -1.68 -21.81
C LEU A 28 -17.46 -2.53 -20.63
N GLN A 29 -18.01 -1.89 -19.60
CA GLN A 29 -18.64 -2.58 -18.46
C GLN A 29 -19.84 -3.42 -18.92
N GLN A 30 -20.70 -2.88 -19.79
CA GLN A 30 -21.81 -3.62 -20.39
C GLN A 30 -21.31 -4.79 -21.26
N PHE A 31 -20.27 -4.57 -22.08
CA PHE A 31 -19.65 -5.66 -22.86
C PHE A 31 -19.13 -6.80 -21.97
N TRP A 32 -18.52 -6.51 -20.82
CA TRP A 32 -18.09 -7.53 -19.87
C TRP A 32 -19.26 -8.32 -19.27
N ALA A 33 -20.37 -7.63 -18.96
CA ALA A 33 -21.59 -8.25 -18.44
C ALA A 33 -22.30 -9.11 -19.50
N ASP A 34 -22.57 -8.57 -20.69
CA ASP A 34 -23.21 -9.28 -21.82
C ASP A 34 -22.45 -10.54 -22.24
N ARG A 35 -21.12 -10.53 -22.04
CA ARG A 35 -20.23 -11.66 -22.35
C ARG A 35 -19.94 -12.55 -21.15
N HIS A 36 -20.47 -12.26 -19.95
CA HIS A 36 -20.21 -13.02 -18.72
C HIS A 36 -18.71 -13.25 -18.46
N ILE A 37 -17.87 -12.24 -18.71
CA ILE A 37 -16.41 -12.42 -18.70
C ILE A 37 -15.90 -12.75 -17.30
N TYR A 38 -16.37 -12.04 -16.27
CA TYR A 38 -16.05 -12.36 -14.88
C TYR A 38 -16.52 -13.77 -14.51
N ASP A 39 -17.79 -14.11 -14.77
CA ASP A 39 -18.37 -15.40 -14.41
C ASP A 39 -17.61 -16.57 -15.06
N ARG A 40 -17.31 -16.45 -16.38
CA ARG A 40 -16.56 -17.48 -17.10
C ARG A 40 -15.15 -17.66 -16.55
N LEU A 41 -14.40 -16.57 -16.37
CA LEU A 41 -13.00 -16.67 -15.93
C LEU A 41 -12.90 -17.09 -14.46
N SER A 42 -13.70 -16.49 -13.57
CA SER A 42 -13.75 -16.87 -12.15
C SER A 42 -14.09 -18.34 -11.93
N GLN A 43 -14.93 -18.95 -12.78
CA GLN A 43 -15.35 -20.34 -12.63
C GLN A 43 -14.45 -21.34 -13.37
N ASN A 44 -14.06 -21.03 -14.61
CA ASN A 44 -13.48 -22.01 -15.55
C ASN A 44 -11.96 -21.85 -15.74
N ASN A 45 -11.34 -20.85 -15.12
CA ASN A 45 -9.88 -20.74 -15.08
C ASN A 45 -9.23 -22.05 -14.55
N PRO A 46 -8.07 -22.49 -15.08
CA PRO A 46 -7.54 -23.82 -14.81
C PRO A 46 -6.89 -23.98 -13.42
N GLY A 47 -6.40 -22.89 -12.82
CA GLY A 47 -5.66 -22.88 -11.56
C GLY A 47 -6.54 -22.89 -10.31
N ASP A 48 -5.87 -22.85 -9.16
CA ASP A 48 -6.48 -22.99 -7.83
C ASP A 48 -7.46 -21.86 -7.50
N LEU A 49 -8.38 -22.18 -6.57
CA LEU A 49 -9.29 -21.21 -5.96
C LEU A 49 -8.50 -20.09 -5.27
N PHE A 50 -8.98 -18.86 -5.37
CA PHE A 50 -8.50 -17.70 -4.61
C PHE A 50 -9.69 -16.94 -4.06
N ILE A 51 -9.73 -16.79 -2.74
CA ILE A 51 -10.80 -16.10 -2.03
C ILE A 51 -10.22 -14.89 -1.30
N LEU A 52 -10.55 -13.70 -1.80
CA LEU A 52 -10.49 -12.48 -1.01
C LEU A 52 -11.88 -12.29 -0.39
N HIS A 53 -12.00 -12.47 0.93
CA HIS A 53 -13.28 -12.25 1.60
C HIS A 53 -13.49 -10.76 1.82
N ASP A 54 -14.62 -10.26 1.37
CA ASP A 54 -14.96 -8.84 1.43
C ASP A 54 -15.44 -8.47 2.83
N GLY A 55 -14.80 -7.51 3.50
CA GLY A 55 -15.36 -6.90 4.70
C GLY A 55 -16.60 -6.09 4.34
N PRO A 56 -17.72 -6.25 5.07
CA PRO A 56 -19.01 -5.72 4.64
C PRO A 56 -19.11 -4.22 4.96
N PRO A 57 -19.14 -3.30 3.96
CA PRO A 57 -19.49 -1.91 4.20
C PRO A 57 -20.87 -1.76 4.83
N TYR A 58 -21.01 -0.77 5.72
CA TYR A 58 -22.31 -0.42 6.31
C TYR A 58 -23.27 0.16 5.26
N ALA A 59 -24.49 -0.39 5.22
CA ALA A 59 -25.59 0.09 4.39
C ALA A 59 -26.26 1.36 4.97
N ASN A 60 -25.48 2.41 5.27
CA ASN A 60 -25.95 3.60 6.02
C ASN A 60 -25.78 4.98 5.33
N GLY A 61 -25.19 5.03 4.14
CA GLY A 61 -24.99 6.28 3.39
C GLY A 61 -24.28 6.11 2.05
N GLN A 62 -23.95 7.24 1.42
CA GLN A 62 -23.21 7.28 0.15
C GLN A 62 -21.76 6.79 0.32
N LEU A 63 -21.21 6.24 -0.76
CA LEU A 63 -19.79 5.91 -0.84
C LEU A 63 -18.91 7.17 -0.76
N HIS A 64 -17.68 6.98 -0.31
CA HIS A 64 -16.67 8.04 -0.19
C HIS A 64 -15.32 7.51 -0.63
N ILE A 65 -14.32 8.38 -0.81
CA ILE A 65 -13.03 8.00 -1.38
C ILE A 65 -12.31 6.83 -0.67
N GLY A 66 -12.43 6.69 0.65
CA GLY A 66 -11.92 5.50 1.38
C GLY A 66 -12.53 4.17 0.92
N HIS A 67 -13.82 4.15 0.53
CA HIS A 67 -14.45 2.97 -0.06
C HIS A 67 -13.92 2.69 -1.48
N ALA A 68 -13.61 3.73 -2.25
CA ALA A 68 -12.99 3.58 -3.57
C ALA A 68 -11.58 2.99 -3.46
N LEU A 69 -10.73 3.53 -2.57
CA LEU A 69 -9.41 2.98 -2.25
C LEU A 69 -9.50 1.49 -1.93
N ASN A 70 -10.32 1.13 -0.94
CA ASN A 70 -10.52 -0.25 -0.49
C ASN A 70 -10.95 -1.19 -1.64
N LYS A 71 -12.03 -0.87 -2.34
CA LYS A 71 -12.61 -1.75 -3.36
C LYS A 71 -11.76 -1.85 -4.62
N ILE A 72 -11.05 -0.78 -4.99
CA ILE A 72 -10.12 -0.80 -6.13
C ILE A 72 -8.89 -1.66 -5.80
N LEU A 73 -8.36 -1.62 -4.57
CA LEU A 73 -7.28 -2.52 -4.16
C LEU A 73 -7.72 -4.00 -4.24
N LYS A 74 -8.90 -4.33 -3.69
CA LYS A 74 -9.49 -5.68 -3.78
C LYS A 74 -9.65 -6.15 -5.24
N ASP A 75 -10.22 -5.31 -6.10
CA ASP A 75 -10.43 -5.62 -7.52
C ASP A 75 -9.11 -5.74 -8.30
N THR A 76 -8.11 -4.92 -7.98
CA THR A 76 -6.77 -4.97 -8.57
C THR A 76 -6.10 -6.32 -8.28
N ILE A 77 -6.19 -6.80 -7.04
CA ILE A 77 -5.69 -8.13 -6.63
C ILE A 77 -6.48 -9.23 -7.34
N ASN A 78 -7.81 -9.17 -7.29
CA ASN A 78 -8.68 -10.17 -7.91
C ASN A 78 -8.45 -10.29 -9.42
N ARG A 79 -8.35 -9.18 -10.15
CA ARG A 79 -8.05 -9.16 -11.60
C ARG A 79 -6.66 -9.73 -11.90
N TYR A 80 -5.65 -9.41 -11.08
CA TYR A 80 -4.33 -10.01 -11.23
C TYR A 80 -4.39 -11.54 -11.08
N GLN A 81 -5.05 -12.06 -10.04
CA GLN A 81 -5.21 -13.50 -9.84
C GLN A 81 -6.03 -14.18 -10.97
N ILE A 82 -7.05 -13.51 -11.53
CA ILE A 82 -7.76 -13.97 -12.75
C ILE A 82 -6.81 -14.10 -13.94
N LEU A 83 -5.93 -13.12 -14.17
CA LEU A 83 -4.97 -13.16 -15.28
C LEU A 83 -3.85 -14.19 -15.07
N GLN A 84 -3.49 -14.50 -13.82
CA GLN A 84 -2.66 -15.67 -13.47
C GLN A 84 -3.38 -17.02 -13.69
N GLY A 85 -4.63 -17.02 -14.16
CA GLY A 85 -5.38 -18.24 -14.46
C GLY A 85 -5.97 -18.92 -13.23
N ARG A 86 -6.17 -18.22 -12.10
CA ARG A 86 -6.83 -18.76 -10.90
C ARG A 86 -8.35 -18.54 -10.91
N LYS A 87 -9.06 -19.40 -10.19
CA LYS A 87 -10.51 -19.28 -9.97
C LYS A 87 -10.75 -18.28 -8.83
N VAL A 88 -11.05 -17.03 -9.16
CA VAL A 88 -11.26 -15.99 -8.14
C VAL A 88 -12.72 -15.95 -7.71
N ARG A 89 -12.99 -16.21 -6.43
CA ARG A 89 -14.31 -16.00 -5.82
C ARG A 89 -14.27 -14.76 -4.96
N TYR A 90 -14.99 -13.73 -5.41
CA TYR A 90 -15.19 -12.51 -4.66
C TYR A 90 -16.69 -12.23 -4.55
N VAL A 91 -17.22 -12.44 -3.34
CA VAL A 91 -18.61 -12.22 -2.98
C VAL A 91 -18.68 -10.92 -2.18
N PRO A 92 -19.22 -9.83 -2.74
CA PRO A 92 -19.42 -8.59 -2.02
C PRO A 92 -20.44 -8.76 -0.89
N GLY A 93 -20.29 -8.01 0.19
CA GLY A 93 -21.25 -8.02 1.28
C GLY A 93 -21.60 -6.66 1.86
N TRP A 94 -22.59 -6.66 2.74
CA TRP A 94 -23.06 -5.46 3.45
C TRP A 94 -23.44 -5.75 4.89
N ASP A 95 -23.08 -4.82 5.77
CA ASP A 95 -23.54 -4.80 7.14
C ASP A 95 -24.82 -3.96 7.20
N CYS A 96 -25.92 -4.66 7.39
CA CYS A 96 -27.26 -4.14 7.33
C CYS A 96 -27.87 -3.87 8.70
N HIS A 97 -27.15 -4.09 9.81
CA HIS A 97 -27.73 -4.04 11.16
C HIS A 97 -27.28 -2.84 12.02
N GLY A 98 -27.92 -2.72 13.19
CA GLY A 98 -27.49 -1.88 14.29
C GLY A 98 -27.83 -0.39 14.23
N LEU A 99 -27.21 0.32 15.17
CA LEU A 99 -27.47 1.72 15.48
C LEU A 99 -27.32 2.74 14.33
N PRO A 100 -26.44 2.61 13.31
CA PRO A 100 -26.36 3.64 12.26
C PRO A 100 -27.66 3.74 11.45
N ILE A 101 -28.26 2.59 11.15
CA ILE A 101 -29.43 2.47 10.29
C ILE A 101 -30.68 2.88 11.07
N GLU A 102 -30.83 2.43 12.32
CA GLU A 102 -31.89 2.93 13.20
C GLU A 102 -31.87 4.45 13.33
N LEU A 103 -30.70 5.06 13.57
CA LEU A 103 -30.61 6.53 13.69
C LEU A 103 -30.93 7.25 12.38
N LYS A 104 -30.63 6.67 11.21
CA LYS A 104 -31.00 7.25 9.92
C LYS A 104 -32.51 7.25 9.72
N VAL A 105 -33.14 6.09 9.90
CA VAL A 105 -34.60 5.91 9.86
C VAL A 105 -35.28 6.87 10.85
N LEU A 106 -34.78 6.97 12.08
CA LEU A 106 -35.34 7.86 13.09
C LEU A 106 -35.11 9.35 12.75
N GLN A 107 -33.97 9.74 12.17
CA GLN A 107 -33.68 11.14 11.80
C GLN A 107 -34.77 11.72 10.87
N ASP A 108 -35.21 10.94 9.89
CA ASP A 108 -36.19 11.38 8.88
C ASP A 108 -37.65 11.36 9.39
N MET A 109 -37.93 10.71 10.52
CA MET A 109 -39.25 10.69 11.17
C MET A 109 -39.56 11.96 11.99
N LYS A 110 -40.84 12.35 12.06
CA LYS A 110 -41.32 13.38 13.00
C LYS A 110 -41.41 12.82 14.43
N SER A 111 -41.17 13.65 15.44
CA SER A 111 -41.17 13.26 16.87
C SER A 111 -42.43 12.47 17.30
N ALA A 112 -43.63 12.89 16.87
CA ALA A 112 -44.88 12.22 17.20
C ALA A 112 -45.07 10.84 16.53
N GLN A 113 -44.32 10.54 15.46
CA GLN A 113 -44.26 9.20 14.86
C GLN A 113 -43.29 8.31 15.65
N ARG A 114 -42.11 8.83 16.02
CA ARG A 114 -41.10 8.12 16.82
C ARG A 114 -41.67 7.61 18.16
N GLN A 115 -42.54 8.38 18.82
CA GLN A 115 -43.19 8.00 20.08
C GLN A 115 -44.20 6.85 19.97
N LYS A 116 -44.62 6.46 18.76
CA LYS A 116 -45.61 5.39 18.52
C LYS A 116 -45.01 4.16 17.83
N LEU A 117 -43.73 4.21 17.48
CA LEU A 117 -43.07 3.20 16.67
C LEU A 117 -42.84 1.93 17.48
N THR A 118 -43.43 0.82 17.05
CA THR A 118 -43.15 -0.50 17.64
C THR A 118 -41.78 -1.04 17.20
N PRO A 119 -41.16 -1.98 17.94
CA PRO A 119 -39.92 -2.62 17.53
C PRO A 119 -39.99 -3.21 16.11
N LEU A 120 -41.09 -3.88 15.76
CA LEU A 120 -41.28 -4.50 14.44
C LEU A 120 -41.39 -3.47 13.31
N GLU A 121 -42.13 -2.37 13.52
CA GLU A 121 -42.20 -1.28 12.53
C GLU A 121 -40.85 -0.57 12.33
N LEU A 122 -40.03 -0.46 13.38
CA LEU A 122 -38.66 0.06 13.29
C LEU A 122 -37.78 -0.89 12.47
N ARG A 123 -37.84 -2.20 12.75
CA ARG A 123 -37.07 -3.22 12.02
C ARG A 123 -37.42 -3.26 10.53
N HIS A 124 -38.71 -3.21 10.18
CA HIS A 124 -39.15 -3.15 8.78
C HIS A 124 -38.60 -1.93 8.05
N GLN A 125 -38.68 -0.74 8.65
CA GLN A 125 -38.15 0.48 8.02
C GLN A 125 -36.61 0.50 7.95
N ALA A 126 -35.94 -0.12 8.92
CA ALA A 126 -34.50 -0.31 8.91
C ALA A 126 -34.04 -1.28 7.81
N ARG A 127 -34.76 -2.39 7.59
CA ARG A 127 -34.57 -3.29 6.45
C ARG A 127 -34.70 -2.55 5.13
N ASP A 128 -35.80 -1.83 4.94
CA ASP A 128 -36.10 -1.14 3.67
C ASP A 128 -35.03 -0.07 3.36
N PHE A 129 -34.61 0.69 4.38
CA PHE A 129 -33.52 1.67 4.26
C PHE A 129 -32.17 1.01 3.92
N ALA A 130 -31.83 -0.10 4.60
CA ALA A 130 -30.59 -0.83 4.37
C ALA A 130 -30.52 -1.39 2.94
N LEU A 131 -31.62 -2.01 2.45
CA LEU A 131 -31.71 -2.56 1.10
C LEU A 131 -31.61 -1.46 0.03
N ALA A 132 -32.29 -0.33 0.21
CA ALA A 132 -32.20 0.81 -0.71
C ALA A 132 -30.78 1.41 -0.76
N THR A 133 -30.13 1.53 0.41
CA THR A 133 -28.76 2.05 0.51
C THR A 133 -27.74 1.09 -0.09
N MET A 134 -27.88 -0.22 0.18
CA MET A 134 -27.08 -1.29 -0.42
C MET A 134 -27.17 -1.22 -1.95
N GLN A 135 -28.37 -1.08 -2.51
CA GLN A 135 -28.56 -0.99 -3.96
C GLN A 135 -27.83 0.23 -4.56
N GLN A 136 -27.88 1.40 -3.90
CA GLN A 136 -27.12 2.57 -4.34
C GLN A 136 -25.61 2.36 -4.28
N GLN A 137 -25.11 1.75 -3.20
CA GLN A 137 -23.69 1.43 -3.04
C GLN A 137 -23.21 0.39 -4.06
N ARG A 138 -24.04 -0.63 -4.38
CA ARG A 138 -23.78 -1.67 -5.38
C ARG A 138 -23.50 -1.07 -6.76
N GLU A 139 -24.36 -0.17 -7.24
CA GLU A 139 -24.16 0.49 -8.53
C GLU A 139 -22.93 1.43 -8.51
N GLY A 140 -22.66 2.08 -7.37
CA GLY A 140 -21.43 2.86 -7.18
C GLY A 140 -20.16 2.01 -7.32
N PHE A 141 -20.11 0.83 -6.69
CA PHE A 141 -18.97 -0.08 -6.83
C PHE A 141 -18.85 -0.69 -8.23
N LYS A 142 -19.96 -1.08 -8.88
CA LYS A 142 -19.97 -1.48 -10.29
C LYS A 142 -19.36 -0.38 -11.17
N ARG A 143 -19.73 0.89 -10.96
CA ARG A 143 -19.21 2.04 -11.73
C ARG A 143 -17.70 2.28 -11.53
N TYR A 144 -17.11 1.90 -10.39
CA TYR A 144 -15.65 1.89 -10.17
C TYR A 144 -14.92 0.83 -11.03
N GLY A 145 -15.64 0.03 -11.81
CA GLY A 145 -15.10 -1.06 -12.62
C GLY A 145 -14.80 -2.32 -11.80
N VAL A 146 -15.42 -2.48 -10.62
CA VAL A 146 -15.15 -3.64 -9.73
C VAL A 146 -15.95 -4.86 -10.18
N TRP A 147 -15.27 -5.99 -10.38
CA TRP A 147 -15.90 -7.29 -10.60
C TRP A 147 -16.16 -8.01 -9.28
N GLY A 148 -17.16 -8.88 -9.28
CA GLY A 148 -17.64 -9.63 -8.11
C GLY A 148 -19.01 -10.25 -8.37
N ASP A 149 -19.43 -11.18 -7.51
CA ASP A 149 -20.79 -11.73 -7.53
C ASP A 149 -21.81 -10.71 -7.00
N TRP A 150 -22.13 -9.73 -7.84
CA TRP A 150 -23.06 -8.66 -7.51
C TRP A 150 -24.52 -9.10 -7.48
N GLU A 151 -24.85 -10.29 -7.99
CA GLU A 151 -26.22 -10.80 -8.06
C GLU A 151 -26.56 -11.68 -6.85
N ASN A 152 -25.59 -12.36 -6.25
CA ASN A 152 -25.76 -13.10 -4.99
C ASN A 152 -24.88 -12.56 -3.84
N PRO A 153 -24.92 -11.25 -3.52
CA PRO A 153 -24.16 -10.73 -2.40
C PRO A 153 -24.64 -11.30 -1.06
N TYR A 154 -23.77 -11.25 -0.06
CA TYR A 154 -24.15 -11.58 1.32
C TYR A 154 -24.61 -10.33 2.06
N LEU A 155 -25.63 -10.45 2.90
CA LEU A 155 -26.19 -9.36 3.69
C LEU A 155 -26.36 -9.88 5.13
N THR A 156 -26.01 -9.10 6.15
CA THR A 156 -26.16 -9.57 7.55
C THR A 156 -27.61 -9.84 7.94
N LEU A 157 -28.58 -9.22 7.26
CA LEU A 157 -30.03 -9.39 7.47
C LEU A 157 -30.68 -10.60 6.77
N LYS A 158 -29.90 -11.46 6.11
CA LYS A 158 -30.42 -12.62 5.38
C LYS A 158 -30.66 -13.79 6.36
N PRO A 159 -31.80 -14.50 6.30
CA PRO A 159 -32.10 -15.61 7.22
C PRO A 159 -30.99 -16.65 7.34
N GLU A 160 -30.34 -17.00 6.23
CA GLU A 160 -29.21 -17.94 6.20
C GLU A 160 -27.96 -17.40 6.91
N TYR A 161 -27.74 -16.08 6.89
CA TYR A 161 -26.64 -15.43 7.58
C TYR A 161 -26.91 -15.34 9.08
N GLU A 162 -28.10 -14.89 9.46
CA GLU A 162 -28.52 -14.76 10.86
C GLU A 162 -28.51 -16.12 11.56
N ALA A 163 -28.98 -17.18 10.91
CA ALA A 163 -28.91 -18.54 11.43
C ALA A 163 -27.47 -19.05 11.60
N ALA A 164 -26.55 -18.72 10.67
CA ALA A 164 -25.14 -19.05 10.82
C ALA A 164 -24.49 -18.29 11.99
N GLN A 165 -24.84 -17.01 12.19
CA GLN A 165 -24.41 -16.21 13.33
C GLN A 165 -24.90 -16.79 14.66
N ILE A 166 -26.17 -17.21 14.75
CA ILE A 166 -26.72 -17.90 15.92
C ILE A 166 -25.95 -19.20 16.18
N GLY A 167 -25.51 -19.93 15.14
CA GLY A 167 -24.64 -21.10 15.28
C GLY A 167 -23.26 -20.79 15.90
N VAL A 168 -22.61 -19.72 15.43
CA VAL A 168 -21.35 -19.22 16.02
C VAL A 168 -21.51 -18.84 17.49
N PHE A 169 -22.64 -18.21 17.84
CA PHE A 169 -23.01 -17.89 19.21
C PHE A 169 -23.27 -19.16 20.04
N ALA A 170 -23.99 -20.14 19.50
CA ALA A 170 -24.31 -21.40 20.17
C ALA A 170 -23.05 -22.16 20.59
N GLU A 171 -22.10 -22.34 19.68
CA GLU A 171 -20.80 -22.97 19.96
C GLU A 171 -20.02 -22.25 21.06
N MET A 172 -20.06 -20.91 21.09
CA MET A 172 -19.39 -20.12 22.13
C MET A 172 -20.10 -20.21 23.50
N VAL A 173 -21.43 -20.31 23.53
CA VAL A 173 -22.19 -20.62 24.76
C VAL A 173 -21.85 -22.01 25.27
N LEU A 174 -21.88 -23.04 24.41
CA LEU A 174 -21.65 -24.43 24.81
C LEU A 174 -20.23 -24.71 25.31
N LYS A 175 -19.25 -23.91 24.88
CA LYS A 175 -17.87 -23.93 25.40
C LYS A 175 -17.67 -23.09 26.67
N GLY A 176 -18.72 -22.41 27.16
CA GLY A 176 -18.66 -21.55 28.34
C GLY A 176 -17.97 -20.20 28.13
N TYR A 177 -17.75 -19.79 26.87
CA TYR A 177 -17.15 -18.48 26.57
C TYR A 177 -18.16 -17.34 26.62
N ILE A 178 -19.46 -17.62 26.48
CA ILE A 178 -20.52 -16.60 26.59
C ILE A 178 -21.26 -16.76 27.92
N TYR A 179 -21.39 -15.66 28.65
CA TYR A 179 -22.07 -15.60 29.94
C TYR A 179 -22.79 -14.26 30.14
N ARG A 180 -23.74 -14.23 31.08
CA ARG A 180 -24.46 -13.02 31.50
C ARG A 180 -23.84 -12.52 32.81
N GLY A 181 -23.60 -11.22 32.92
CA GLY A 181 -22.99 -10.63 34.11
C GLY A 181 -23.44 -9.19 34.36
N LEU A 182 -23.44 -8.80 35.63
CA LEU A 182 -23.61 -7.41 36.05
C LEU A 182 -22.21 -6.76 36.16
N LYS A 183 -21.86 -5.89 35.22
CA LYS A 183 -20.55 -5.20 35.17
C LYS A 183 -20.74 -3.74 34.76
N PRO A 184 -19.85 -2.82 35.18
CA PRO A 184 -19.82 -1.47 34.61
C PRO A 184 -19.46 -1.55 33.13
N VAL A 185 -20.27 -0.90 32.29
CA VAL A 185 -20.00 -0.73 30.86
C VAL A 185 -20.13 0.75 30.52
N HIS A 186 -19.51 1.16 29.40
CA HIS A 186 -19.84 2.44 28.79
C HIS A 186 -21.32 2.44 28.40
N TRP A 187 -22.07 3.35 28.98
CA TRP A 187 -23.49 3.56 28.73
C TRP A 187 -23.69 4.93 28.10
N SER A 188 -24.51 5.00 27.06
CA SER A 188 -24.97 6.28 26.49
C SER A 188 -26.39 6.57 26.99
N PRO A 189 -26.58 7.50 27.95
CA PRO A 189 -27.93 7.92 28.37
C PRO A 189 -28.77 8.49 27.21
N SER A 190 -28.09 9.03 26.20
CA SER A 190 -28.73 9.60 25.01
C SER A 190 -29.22 8.55 24.00
N SER A 191 -28.53 7.40 23.91
CA SER A 191 -28.87 6.29 23.02
C SER A 191 -29.51 5.11 23.74
N LYS A 192 -29.57 5.14 25.09
CA LYS A 192 -30.12 4.10 25.99
C LYS A 192 -29.58 2.70 25.71
N THR A 193 -28.27 2.59 25.53
CA THR A 193 -27.59 1.33 25.24
C THR A 193 -26.18 1.34 25.81
N ALA A 194 -25.67 0.14 26.11
CA ALA A 194 -24.24 -0.08 26.22
C ALA A 194 -23.54 0.24 24.89
N LEU A 195 -22.29 0.70 24.97
CA LEU A 195 -21.37 0.98 23.87
C LEU A 195 -20.08 0.18 24.09
N ALA A 196 -19.48 -0.33 23.01
CA ALA A 196 -18.11 -0.82 23.05
C ALA A 196 -17.08 0.33 22.96
N GLU A 197 -15.83 0.07 23.33
CA GLU A 197 -14.70 1.02 23.22
C GLU A 197 -14.56 1.61 21.80
N ALA A 198 -14.80 0.79 20.76
CA ALA A 198 -14.78 1.19 19.36
C ALA A 198 -15.95 2.11 18.95
N GLU A 199 -16.93 2.30 19.84
CA GLU A 199 -18.10 3.18 19.67
C GLU A 199 -17.98 4.47 20.51
N LEU A 200 -16.79 4.79 21.01
CA LEU A 200 -16.50 6.01 21.75
C LEU A 200 -15.68 6.98 20.90
N GLU A 201 -15.85 8.28 21.16
CA GLU A 201 -14.94 9.30 20.67
C GLU A 201 -14.55 10.28 21.79
N TYR A 202 -13.43 10.95 21.60
CA TYR A 202 -12.83 11.82 22.61
C TYR A 202 -12.64 13.22 22.00
N PRO A 203 -13.64 14.11 22.07
CA PRO A 203 -13.55 15.45 21.52
C PRO A 203 -12.65 16.35 22.37
N GLU A 204 -11.90 17.23 21.72
CA GLU A 204 -11.11 18.26 22.41
C GLU A 204 -12.03 19.27 23.14
N GLY A 205 -11.56 19.77 24.28
CA GLY A 205 -12.22 20.86 25.01
C GLY A 205 -13.35 20.44 25.97
N HIS A 206 -13.49 19.16 26.31
CA HIS A 206 -14.36 18.77 27.43
C HIS A 206 -13.80 19.30 28.76
N THR A 207 -14.68 19.87 29.60
CA THR A 207 -14.36 20.37 30.94
C THR A 207 -15.34 19.82 31.95
N SER A 208 -14.84 19.12 32.96
CA SER A 208 -15.63 18.59 34.09
C SER A 208 -15.51 19.49 35.33
N ARG A 209 -16.47 19.37 36.26
CA ARG A 209 -16.38 19.98 37.61
C ARG A 209 -15.60 19.03 38.52
N SER A 210 -14.30 19.27 38.66
CA SER A 210 -13.39 18.52 39.53
C SER A 210 -13.58 18.91 40.99
N ILE A 211 -13.59 17.92 41.89
CA ILE A 211 -13.71 18.16 43.34
C ILE A 211 -12.69 17.37 44.15
N TYR A 212 -12.35 17.96 45.29
CA TYR A 212 -11.55 17.35 46.35
C TYR A 212 -12.43 17.19 47.60
N VAL A 213 -12.48 15.98 48.16
CA VAL A 213 -13.42 15.62 49.24
C VAL A 213 -12.67 15.01 50.42
N ALA A 214 -12.96 15.50 51.62
CA ALA A 214 -12.45 15.00 52.89
C ALA A 214 -13.39 13.94 53.49
N LEU A 215 -12.91 12.69 53.57
CA LEU A 215 -13.66 11.54 54.08
C LEU A 215 -13.15 11.18 55.49
N LYS A 216 -13.98 11.37 56.53
CA LYS A 216 -13.51 11.26 57.93
C LYS A 216 -13.16 9.82 58.30
N VAL A 217 -11.93 9.58 58.73
CA VAL A 217 -11.49 8.26 59.23
C VAL A 217 -12.24 7.93 60.52
N SER A 218 -12.91 6.77 60.54
CA SER A 218 -13.68 6.27 61.69
C SER A 218 -12.90 5.24 62.51
N LYS A 219 -11.97 4.50 61.89
CA LYS A 219 -11.15 3.48 62.57
C LYS A 219 -9.83 3.24 61.84
N LEU A 220 -8.75 3.09 62.59
CA LEU A 220 -7.45 2.70 62.07
C LEU A 220 -7.27 1.17 62.05
N ALA A 221 -6.54 0.68 61.06
CA ALA A 221 -6.03 -0.69 61.02
C ALA A 221 -4.96 -0.94 62.10
N LYS A 222 -4.61 -2.22 62.31
CA LYS A 222 -3.52 -2.59 63.24
C LYS A 222 -2.14 -2.09 62.78
N SER A 223 -1.95 -1.97 61.47
CA SER A 223 -0.79 -1.42 60.77
C SER A 223 -0.70 0.11 60.94
N ALA A 224 -1.79 0.84 60.70
CA ALA A 224 -1.86 2.30 60.81
C ALA A 224 -1.88 2.88 62.25
N LYS A 225 -1.43 2.13 63.26
CA LYS A 225 -1.42 2.58 64.67
C LYS A 225 -0.60 3.85 64.92
N SER A 226 0.41 4.12 64.09
CA SER A 226 1.18 5.37 64.12
C SER A 226 0.30 6.62 63.98
N LEU A 227 -0.86 6.51 63.32
CA LEU A 227 -1.78 7.62 63.09
C LEU A 227 -2.78 7.88 64.25
N THR A 228 -2.72 7.07 65.32
CA THR A 228 -3.63 7.21 66.48
C THR A 228 -3.70 8.64 67.06
N PRO A 229 -2.59 9.41 67.18
CA PRO A 229 -2.64 10.78 67.70
C PRO A 229 -3.53 11.76 66.90
N TYR A 230 -3.78 11.47 65.62
CA TYR A 230 -4.49 12.36 64.70
C TYR A 230 -5.96 11.95 64.46
N LEU A 231 -6.38 10.76 64.94
CA LEU A 231 -7.64 10.11 64.55
C LEU A 231 -8.91 10.96 64.80
N SER A 232 -8.90 11.86 65.80
CA SER A 232 -10.05 12.74 66.11
C SER A 232 -10.45 13.66 64.94
N ASN A 233 -9.48 14.08 64.13
CA ASN A 233 -9.63 14.98 62.99
C ASN A 233 -8.88 14.48 61.73
N LEU A 234 -8.71 13.17 61.57
CA LEU A 234 -8.07 12.54 60.40
C LEU A 234 -9.08 12.30 59.27
N TYR A 235 -8.72 12.68 58.05
CA TYR A 235 -9.55 12.54 56.84
C TYR A 235 -8.71 12.00 55.68
N LEU A 236 -9.30 11.17 54.83
CA LEU A 236 -8.76 10.81 53.52
C LEU A 236 -9.16 11.92 52.54
N ALA A 237 -8.20 12.55 51.86
CA ALA A 237 -8.51 13.50 50.80
C ALA A 237 -8.56 12.75 49.46
N VAL A 238 -9.74 12.62 48.87
CA VAL A 238 -9.93 12.01 47.54
C VAL A 238 -10.19 13.08 46.49
N TRP A 239 -9.89 12.75 45.24
CA TRP A 239 -10.15 13.58 44.07
C TRP A 239 -11.07 12.86 43.08
N THR A 240 -11.95 13.60 42.39
CA THR A 240 -12.73 13.08 41.28
C THR A 240 -13.16 14.17 40.29
N THR A 241 -13.24 13.82 39.01
CA THR A 241 -13.83 14.64 37.94
C THR A 241 -15.33 14.37 37.77
N THR A 242 -15.89 13.37 38.45
CA THR A 242 -17.29 12.96 38.38
C THR A 242 -17.99 13.06 39.75
N PRO A 243 -18.34 14.26 40.24
CA PRO A 243 -19.05 14.44 41.51
C PRO A 243 -20.26 13.51 41.69
N TRP A 244 -21.01 13.27 40.62
CA TRP A 244 -22.17 12.38 40.60
C TRP A 244 -21.89 10.92 41.02
N THR A 245 -20.65 10.43 41.01
CA THR A 245 -20.30 9.07 41.47
C THR A 245 -20.11 8.97 42.99
N ILE A 246 -20.00 10.09 43.73
CA ILE A 246 -19.80 10.08 45.18
C ILE A 246 -20.91 9.32 45.95
N PRO A 247 -22.21 9.43 45.65
CA PRO A 247 -23.24 8.61 46.31
C PRO A 247 -22.99 7.10 46.25
N ALA A 248 -22.31 6.62 45.21
CA ALA A 248 -21.94 5.21 45.01
C ALA A 248 -20.59 4.82 45.65
N ASN A 249 -19.91 5.72 46.36
CA ASN A 249 -18.58 5.46 46.93
C ASN A 249 -18.61 4.41 48.06
N LEU A 250 -17.95 3.27 47.82
CA LEU A 250 -17.92 2.12 48.71
C LEU A 250 -16.53 1.81 49.30
N ALA A 251 -15.45 2.37 48.76
CA ALA A 251 -14.12 2.29 49.36
C ALA A 251 -13.24 3.49 48.97
N VAL A 252 -12.06 3.59 49.56
CA VAL A 252 -10.96 4.43 49.05
C VAL A 252 -9.79 3.52 48.72
N ALA A 253 -9.37 3.53 47.46
CA ALA A 253 -8.22 2.76 47.01
C ALA A 253 -6.93 3.57 47.18
N VAL A 254 -5.88 2.87 47.61
CA VAL A 254 -4.51 3.38 47.71
C VAL A 254 -3.54 2.45 46.98
N ASN A 255 -2.43 3.01 46.49
CA ASN A 255 -1.30 2.24 45.96
C ASN A 255 -0.50 1.67 47.16
N PRO A 256 -0.14 0.37 47.18
CA PRO A 256 0.54 -0.21 48.33
C PRO A 256 1.97 0.30 48.56
N ASP A 257 2.64 0.73 47.48
CA ASP A 257 4.06 1.08 47.44
C ASP A 257 4.31 2.60 47.52
N LEU A 258 3.28 3.43 47.32
CA LEU A 258 3.38 4.87 47.54
C LEU A 258 3.47 5.20 49.04
N THR A 259 4.25 6.23 49.35
CA THR A 259 4.29 6.84 50.68
C THR A 259 3.24 7.94 50.77
N TYR A 260 2.47 7.95 51.85
CA TYR A 260 1.43 8.91 52.13
C TYR A 260 1.83 9.81 53.31
N SER A 261 1.50 11.09 53.21
CA SER A 261 1.72 12.10 54.24
C SER A 261 0.39 12.47 54.91
N VAL A 262 0.40 12.54 56.23
CA VAL A 262 -0.62 13.26 56.99
C VAL A 262 -0.20 14.73 57.01
N VAL A 263 -1.02 15.60 56.45
CA VAL A 263 -0.79 17.04 56.41
C VAL A 263 -1.86 17.79 57.20
N LYS A 264 -1.44 18.81 57.95
CA LYS A 264 -2.39 19.78 58.51
C LYS A 264 -2.95 20.66 57.39
N PHE A 265 -4.26 20.83 57.41
CA PHE A 265 -5.00 21.73 56.54
C PHE A 265 -5.81 22.73 57.37
N SER A 266 -5.47 24.00 57.19
CA SER A 266 -6.20 25.16 57.70
C SER A 266 -6.46 26.12 56.52
N GLY A 267 -7.51 25.85 55.74
CA GLY A 267 -7.85 26.69 54.60
C GLY A 267 -8.63 27.95 55.01
N GLU A 268 -8.26 29.10 54.46
CA GLU A 268 -9.20 30.23 54.36
C GLU A 268 -10.24 29.90 53.28
N LYS A 269 -11.54 30.03 53.58
CA LYS A 269 -12.63 29.75 52.64
C LYS A 269 -12.74 30.89 51.62
N ASP A 270 -11.99 30.81 50.52
CA ASP A 270 -12.08 31.74 49.38
C ASP A 270 -13.38 31.49 48.57
N LEU A 271 -14.48 32.04 49.07
CA LEU A 271 -15.84 31.89 48.56
C LEU A 271 -16.11 32.86 47.40
N THR A 272 -15.58 32.56 46.22
CA THR A 272 -15.98 33.23 44.97
C THR A 272 -17.25 32.63 44.33
N THR A 273 -17.80 31.54 44.89
CA THR A 273 -19.06 30.93 44.45
C THR A 273 -20.27 31.44 45.24
N THR A 274 -21.25 31.99 44.52
CA THR A 274 -22.45 32.63 45.06
C THR A 274 -23.50 31.63 45.56
N LYS A 275 -23.34 31.12 46.78
CA LYS A 275 -24.43 30.58 47.61
C LYS A 275 -24.02 30.59 49.09
N ALA A 276 -24.87 31.16 49.94
CA ALA A 276 -24.57 31.32 51.36
C ALA A 276 -24.61 29.99 52.11
N VAL A 277 -23.54 29.67 52.84
CA VAL A 277 -23.54 28.67 53.92
C VAL A 277 -23.08 29.37 55.20
N THR A 278 -23.76 29.05 56.31
CA THR A 278 -23.67 29.69 57.62
C THR A 278 -22.29 29.62 58.26
N GLU A 279 -22.01 30.60 59.15
CA GLU A 279 -20.86 30.63 60.05
C GLU A 279 -20.71 29.33 60.84
N ALA A 280 -19.78 28.46 60.42
CA ALA A 280 -19.45 27.24 61.13
C ALA A 280 -17.98 26.83 60.96
N ASN A 281 -17.31 26.75 62.11
CA ASN A 281 -16.21 25.83 62.41
C ASN A 281 -14.96 25.88 61.52
N ASN A 282 -14.03 26.76 61.89
CA ASN A 282 -12.64 26.75 61.45
C ASN A 282 -11.86 25.60 62.13
N VAL A 283 -12.22 24.35 61.83
CA VAL A 283 -11.62 23.13 62.40
C VAL A 283 -10.43 22.69 61.57
N GLU A 284 -9.24 22.66 62.19
CA GLU A 284 -8.01 22.09 61.61
C GLU A 284 -8.25 20.62 61.23
N LYS A 285 -8.08 20.28 59.94
CA LYS A 285 -8.26 18.92 59.41
C LYS A 285 -6.88 18.32 59.13
N ASN A 286 -6.63 17.10 59.59
CA ASN A 286 -5.46 16.32 59.19
C ASN A 286 -5.83 15.49 57.96
N LEU A 287 -5.33 15.85 56.78
CA LEU A 287 -5.61 15.16 55.52
C LEU A 287 -4.53 14.12 55.22
N ILE A 288 -4.92 12.95 54.73
CA ILE A 288 -4.00 11.98 54.11
C ILE A 288 -3.97 12.23 52.60
N VAL A 289 -2.77 12.43 52.06
CA VAL A 289 -2.45 12.63 50.64
C VAL A 289 -1.15 11.88 50.28
N ALA A 290 -0.89 11.56 49.02
CA ALA A 290 0.41 11.02 48.62
C ALA A 290 1.53 12.04 48.92
N ALA A 291 2.68 11.58 49.39
CA ALA A 291 3.76 12.44 49.88
C ALA A 291 4.32 13.38 48.80
N ASP A 292 4.50 12.86 47.59
CA ASP A 292 5.05 13.61 46.45
C ASP A 292 4.07 14.68 45.91
N LEU A 293 2.78 14.56 46.23
CA LEU A 293 1.75 15.53 45.83
C LEU A 293 1.59 16.69 46.81
N VAL A 294 2.26 16.70 47.97
CA VAL A 294 2.04 17.72 49.02
C VAL A 294 2.30 19.14 48.52
N GLU A 295 3.38 19.39 47.78
CA GLU A 295 3.69 20.72 47.25
C GLU A 295 2.65 21.18 46.22
N LYS A 296 2.31 20.31 45.28
CA LYS A 296 1.29 20.55 44.26
C LYS A 296 -0.08 20.83 44.88
N LEU A 297 -0.50 20.04 45.87
CA LEU A 297 -1.76 20.22 46.58
C LEU A 297 -1.76 21.48 47.47
N SER A 298 -0.60 21.88 48.00
CA SER A 298 -0.49 23.14 48.74
C SER A 298 -0.77 24.35 47.84
N ALA A 299 -0.27 24.31 46.60
CA ALA A 299 -0.63 25.29 45.56
C ALA A 299 -2.10 25.16 45.12
N THR A 300 -2.58 23.95 44.84
CA THR A 300 -3.98 23.72 44.42
C THR A 300 -4.99 24.21 45.44
N PHE A 301 -4.77 23.96 46.73
CA PHE A 301 -5.68 24.37 47.81
C PHE A 301 -5.43 25.81 48.30
N ASN A 302 -4.44 26.52 47.74
CA ASN A 302 -3.99 27.84 48.21
C ASN A 302 -3.75 27.89 49.74
N ALA A 303 -3.20 26.81 50.30
CA ALA A 303 -3.06 26.61 51.73
C ALA A 303 -1.76 25.88 52.05
N LYS A 304 -1.03 26.33 53.08
CA LYS A 304 0.23 25.70 53.50
C LYS A 304 -0.05 24.33 54.13
N LEU A 305 0.41 23.26 53.49
CA LEU A 305 0.30 21.89 54.01
C LEU A 305 1.54 21.51 54.82
N GLU A 306 1.42 21.45 56.15
CA GLU A 306 2.49 21.00 57.05
C GLU A 306 2.40 19.48 57.23
N VAL A 307 3.43 18.73 56.81
CA VAL A 307 3.53 17.27 57.04
C VAL A 307 3.79 17.00 58.52
N VAL A 308 2.90 16.25 59.17
CA VAL A 308 2.98 15.90 60.60
C VAL A 308 3.27 14.42 60.86
N ALA A 309 3.01 13.54 59.89
CA ALA A 309 3.37 12.12 59.93
C ALA A 309 3.42 11.55 58.50
N THR A 310 4.08 10.40 58.33
CA THR A 310 4.06 9.63 57.08
C THR A 310 3.72 8.15 57.34
N ILE A 311 3.22 7.47 56.31
CA ILE A 311 2.80 6.06 56.35
C ILE A 311 2.93 5.42 54.96
N GLN A 312 3.19 4.11 54.88
CA GLN A 312 3.15 3.38 53.61
C GLN A 312 1.71 3.07 53.20
N GLY A 313 1.39 3.09 51.91
CA GLY A 313 0.03 2.84 51.43
C GLY A 313 -0.52 1.48 51.86
N LYS A 314 0.31 0.43 51.84
CA LYS A 314 -0.05 -0.90 52.35
C LYS A 314 -0.51 -0.91 53.82
N ASP A 315 -0.01 0.01 54.65
CA ASP A 315 -0.34 0.06 56.07
C ASP A 315 -1.71 0.74 56.32
N LEU A 316 -2.24 1.47 55.33
CA LEU A 316 -3.59 2.07 55.38
C LEU A 316 -4.71 1.05 55.09
N GLU A 317 -4.40 -0.13 54.55
CA GLU A 317 -5.40 -1.16 54.26
C GLU A 317 -6.26 -1.51 55.49
N LYS A 318 -7.57 -1.64 55.30
CA LYS A 318 -8.56 -1.97 56.36
C LYS A 318 -8.71 -0.89 57.44
N CYS A 319 -8.15 0.31 57.27
CA CYS A 319 -8.72 1.51 57.88
C CYS A 319 -10.17 1.68 57.36
N THR A 320 -11.03 2.33 58.14
CA THR A 320 -12.39 2.66 57.70
C THR A 320 -12.67 4.14 57.85
N TYR A 321 -13.52 4.68 56.99
CA TYR A 321 -14.00 6.06 57.02
C TYR A 321 -15.53 6.09 57.01
N LYS A 322 -16.11 7.21 57.46
CA LYS A 322 -17.54 7.49 57.33
C LYS A 322 -17.81 8.25 56.03
N HIS A 323 -18.80 7.81 55.28
CA HIS A 323 -19.25 8.48 54.08
C HIS A 323 -19.88 9.85 54.43
N PRO A 324 -19.60 10.94 53.70
CA PRO A 324 -20.00 12.29 54.10
C PRO A 324 -21.50 12.57 53.96
N LEU A 325 -22.18 11.90 53.03
CA LEU A 325 -23.59 12.16 52.68
C LEU A 325 -24.58 11.07 53.11
N PHE A 326 -24.09 9.90 53.55
CA PHE A 326 -24.91 8.72 53.86
C PHE A 326 -24.36 8.08 55.13
N ASP A 327 -25.20 7.41 55.93
CA ASP A 327 -24.76 6.74 57.16
C ASP A 327 -24.09 5.38 56.85
N ARG A 328 -23.02 5.42 56.05
CA ARG A 328 -22.25 4.29 55.56
C ARG A 328 -20.82 4.37 56.07
N THR A 329 -20.28 3.24 56.51
CA THR A 329 -18.85 3.08 56.83
C THR A 329 -18.20 2.21 55.77
N SER A 330 -17.08 2.66 55.22
CA SER A 330 -16.42 2.07 54.06
C SER A 330 -14.93 1.81 54.35
N PRO A 331 -14.32 0.75 53.79
CA PRO A 331 -12.90 0.43 53.99
C PRO A 331 -11.96 1.23 53.07
N VAL A 332 -10.70 1.34 53.50
CA VAL A 332 -9.55 1.62 52.64
C VAL A 332 -9.01 0.29 52.10
N VAL A 333 -8.79 0.22 50.79
CA VAL A 333 -8.44 -0.99 50.04
C VAL A 333 -7.16 -0.80 49.23
N ILE A 334 -6.46 -1.88 48.90
CA ILE A 334 -5.34 -1.81 47.95
C ILE A 334 -5.89 -1.85 46.53
N GLY A 335 -5.69 -0.75 45.79
CA GLY A 335 -6.00 -0.65 44.38
C GLY A 335 -4.92 -1.34 43.54
N GLY A 336 -3.93 -0.57 43.12
CA GLY A 336 -2.80 -1.03 42.32
C GLY A 336 -1.95 0.12 41.79
N ASP A 337 -1.28 -0.15 40.69
CA ASP A 337 -0.44 0.74 39.88
C ASP A 337 -1.23 1.83 39.14
N TYR A 338 -2.51 1.62 38.84
CA TYR A 338 -3.40 2.67 38.27
C TYR A 338 -3.55 3.93 39.14
N ILE A 339 -3.10 3.86 40.40
CA ILE A 339 -3.04 4.99 41.35
C ILE A 339 -1.60 5.50 41.39
N THR A 340 -1.35 6.65 40.75
CA THR A 340 -0.02 7.28 40.68
C THR A 340 0.06 8.56 41.53
N ALA A 341 1.26 9.16 41.59
CA ALA A 341 1.51 10.44 42.23
C ALA A 341 1.49 11.64 41.25
N ASP A 342 0.99 11.47 40.03
CA ASP A 342 1.01 12.53 39.00
C ASP A 342 -0.18 13.49 39.08
N SER A 343 -1.33 13.00 39.56
CA SER A 343 -2.61 13.72 39.55
C SER A 343 -3.50 13.40 40.76
N GLY A 344 -4.52 14.25 40.98
CA GLY A 344 -5.42 14.14 42.13
C GLY A 344 -4.70 14.27 43.47
N THR A 345 -4.97 13.35 44.38
CA THR A 345 -4.39 13.28 45.74
C THR A 345 -3.56 12.02 46.00
N GLY A 346 -3.51 11.09 45.04
CA GLY A 346 -3.01 9.72 45.24
C GLY A 346 -3.94 8.80 46.06
N LEU A 347 -5.15 9.26 46.43
CA LEU A 347 -6.22 8.42 46.97
C LEU A 347 -7.43 8.49 46.04
N VAL A 348 -7.85 7.35 45.52
CA VAL A 348 -8.98 7.25 44.58
C VAL A 348 -10.22 6.81 45.34
N HIS A 349 -11.33 7.54 45.18
CA HIS A 349 -12.61 7.06 45.70
C HIS A 349 -13.09 5.93 44.79
N THR A 350 -13.54 4.82 45.35
CA THR A 350 -13.95 3.63 44.59
C THR A 350 -15.46 3.46 44.61
N ALA A 351 -16.07 3.42 43.44
CA ALA A 351 -17.49 3.20 43.19
C ALA A 351 -17.64 2.07 42.14
N PRO A 352 -17.69 0.79 42.57
CA PRO A 352 -17.65 -0.38 41.67
C PRO A 352 -18.69 -0.38 40.53
N GLY A 353 -19.81 0.33 40.68
CA GLY A 353 -20.82 0.47 39.65
C GLY A 353 -20.47 1.43 38.50
N HIS A 354 -19.38 2.18 38.60
CA HIS A 354 -19.07 3.32 37.73
C HIS A 354 -17.60 3.40 37.26
N GLY A 355 -16.83 2.31 37.37
CA GLY A 355 -15.47 2.25 36.85
C GLY A 355 -14.96 0.81 36.77
N GLN A 356 -14.12 0.50 35.78
CA GLN A 356 -13.66 -0.86 35.52
C GLN A 356 -12.62 -1.33 36.54
N GLU A 357 -11.65 -0.49 36.87
CA GLU A 357 -10.66 -0.69 37.93
C GLU A 357 -11.37 -0.77 39.29
N ASP A 358 -12.35 0.10 39.52
CA ASP A 358 -13.19 0.11 40.71
C ASP A 358 -14.00 -1.18 40.88
N TYR A 359 -14.50 -1.76 39.79
CA TYR A 359 -15.16 -3.06 39.80
C TYR A 359 -14.18 -4.20 40.13
N GLN A 360 -12.98 -4.20 39.54
CA GLN A 360 -11.97 -5.24 39.82
C GLN A 360 -11.50 -5.20 41.28
N VAL A 361 -11.24 -4.01 41.82
CA VAL A 361 -10.90 -3.81 43.23
C VAL A 361 -12.09 -4.14 44.13
N GLY A 362 -13.30 -3.75 43.74
CA GLY A 362 -14.54 -4.11 44.42
C GLY A 362 -14.74 -5.62 44.53
N GLN A 363 -14.55 -6.35 43.43
CA GLN A 363 -14.63 -7.81 43.37
C GLN A 363 -13.57 -8.46 44.28
N ARG A 364 -12.33 -7.98 44.24
CA ARG A 364 -11.21 -8.46 45.09
C ARG A 364 -11.52 -8.36 46.59
N TYR A 365 -12.25 -7.32 47.00
CA TYR A 365 -12.59 -7.06 48.40
C TYR A 365 -14.04 -7.43 48.78
N GLY A 366 -14.82 -8.00 47.87
CA GLY A 366 -16.22 -8.37 48.10
C GLY A 366 -17.16 -7.18 48.34
N LEU A 367 -16.88 -6.02 47.74
CA LEU A 367 -17.73 -4.83 47.83
C LEU A 367 -19.02 -5.03 47.01
N PRO A 368 -20.18 -4.53 47.47
CA PRO A 368 -21.42 -4.61 46.69
C PRO A 368 -21.35 -3.73 45.44
N LEU A 369 -22.09 -4.12 44.39
CA LEU A 369 -22.07 -3.43 43.11
C LEU A 369 -23.15 -2.33 43.04
N LEU A 370 -22.94 -1.26 43.80
CA LEU A 370 -23.88 -0.12 43.87
C LEU A 370 -23.74 0.79 42.65
N SER A 371 -24.84 0.98 41.91
CA SER A 371 -24.92 1.84 40.73
C SER A 371 -26.28 2.58 40.67
N PRO A 372 -26.49 3.64 41.47
CA PRO A 372 -27.80 4.23 41.74
C PRO A 372 -28.25 5.18 40.61
N VAL A 373 -28.16 4.72 39.36
CA VAL A 373 -28.43 5.49 38.14
C VAL A 373 -29.25 4.64 37.16
N ASP A 374 -30.29 5.23 36.58
CA ASP A 374 -31.20 4.59 35.62
C ASP A 374 -30.66 4.63 34.16
N ASP A 375 -31.43 4.05 33.24
CA ASP A 375 -31.10 4.01 31.81
C ASP A 375 -31.06 5.40 31.13
N ASN A 376 -31.74 6.40 31.73
CA ASN A 376 -31.77 7.79 31.26
C ASN A 376 -30.60 8.63 31.82
N GLY A 377 -29.77 8.06 32.69
CA GLY A 377 -28.73 8.79 33.42
C GLY A 377 -29.29 9.65 34.56
N ASN A 378 -30.44 9.29 35.13
CA ASN A 378 -31.01 9.92 36.32
C ASN A 378 -30.71 9.08 37.56
N PHE A 379 -30.51 9.71 38.70
CA PHE A 379 -30.36 9.00 39.97
C PHE A 379 -31.62 8.21 40.36
N THR A 380 -31.45 6.98 40.86
CA THR A 380 -32.51 6.15 41.43
C THR A 380 -32.78 6.51 42.89
N ALA A 381 -33.83 5.93 43.50
CA ALA A 381 -34.12 6.05 44.94
C ALA A 381 -32.94 5.65 45.86
N GLU A 382 -32.01 4.81 45.39
CA GLU A 382 -30.80 4.43 46.13
C GLU A 382 -29.83 5.61 46.34
N ALA A 383 -29.93 6.67 45.54
CA ALA A 383 -29.21 7.92 45.74
C ALA A 383 -29.87 8.85 46.80
N GLY A 384 -31.01 8.46 47.38
CA GLY A 384 -31.71 9.23 48.40
C GLY A 384 -32.12 10.62 47.92
N GLN A 385 -31.58 11.67 48.53
CA GLN A 385 -31.95 13.07 48.25
C GLN A 385 -31.67 13.55 46.81
N PHE A 386 -30.96 12.77 45.99
CA PHE A 386 -30.64 13.10 44.60
C PHE A 386 -31.56 12.45 43.57
N GLU A 387 -32.52 11.62 43.99
CA GLU A 387 -33.44 10.87 43.13
C GLU A 387 -34.08 11.74 42.03
N GLY A 388 -34.07 11.23 40.80
CA GLY A 388 -34.63 11.90 39.62
C GLY A 388 -33.74 12.97 38.97
N LEU A 389 -32.64 13.41 39.60
CA LEU A 389 -31.70 14.36 38.99
C LEU A 389 -30.78 13.68 37.97
N ASN A 390 -30.53 14.33 36.84
CA ASN A 390 -29.66 13.79 35.79
C ASN A 390 -28.17 13.97 36.11
N VAL A 391 -27.38 12.89 36.03
CA VAL A 391 -25.96 12.86 36.42
C VAL A 391 -25.04 13.64 35.49
N LEU A 392 -25.45 13.89 34.24
CA LEU A 392 -24.74 14.74 33.28
C LEU A 392 -25.27 16.19 33.26
N GLY A 393 -26.31 16.47 34.05
CA GLY A 393 -26.87 17.81 34.27
C GLY A 393 -26.72 18.24 35.73
N ASP A 394 -27.85 18.61 36.34
CA ASP A 394 -27.92 19.21 37.68
C ASP A 394 -27.41 18.29 38.81
N GLY A 395 -27.34 16.97 38.59
CA GLY A 395 -26.91 15.98 39.58
C GLY A 395 -25.50 16.25 40.13
N ASN A 396 -24.56 16.73 39.31
CA ASN A 396 -23.24 17.14 39.79
C ASN A 396 -23.33 18.33 40.76
N GLY A 397 -24.15 19.34 40.43
CA GLY A 397 -24.33 20.51 41.28
C GLY A 397 -24.96 20.15 42.62
N ALA A 398 -25.99 19.29 42.62
CA ALA A 398 -26.65 18.86 43.84
C ALA A 398 -25.71 18.09 44.78
N VAL A 399 -24.86 17.19 44.26
CA VAL A 399 -23.88 16.47 45.08
C VAL A 399 -22.80 17.41 45.64
N ILE A 400 -22.34 18.39 44.86
CA ILE A 400 -21.38 19.41 45.33
C ILE A 400 -21.98 20.26 46.45
N ASP A 401 -23.20 20.80 46.25
CA ASP A 401 -23.91 21.61 47.25
C ASP A 401 -24.10 20.81 48.57
N ALA A 402 -24.41 19.52 48.48
CA ALA A 402 -24.54 18.64 49.64
C ALA A 402 -23.19 18.36 50.34
N LEU A 403 -22.09 18.18 49.61
CA LEU A 403 -20.74 18.00 50.18
C LEU A 403 -20.23 19.28 50.86
N ALA A 404 -20.57 20.45 50.33
CA ALA A 404 -20.29 21.73 50.97
C ALA A 404 -21.08 21.90 52.28
N ALA A 405 -22.38 21.57 52.27
CA ALA A 405 -23.23 21.59 53.47
C ALA A 405 -22.77 20.60 54.57
N ALA A 406 -22.17 19.47 54.17
CA ALA A 406 -21.57 18.49 55.08
C ALA A 406 -20.14 18.85 55.58
N ASP A 407 -19.60 20.01 55.18
CA ASP A 407 -18.20 20.44 55.42
C ASP A 407 -17.16 19.40 54.95
N ALA A 408 -17.52 18.62 53.92
CA ALA A 408 -16.69 17.57 53.33
C ALA A 408 -15.96 18.04 52.06
N LEU A 409 -16.47 19.06 51.36
CA LEU A 409 -15.81 19.65 50.18
C LEU A 409 -14.55 20.44 50.61
N ILE A 410 -13.40 20.11 50.03
CA ILE A 410 -12.12 20.83 50.22
C ILE A 410 -12.01 21.94 49.17
N LYS A 411 -12.22 21.60 47.89
CA LYS A 411 -12.13 22.51 46.75
C LYS A 411 -12.98 21.99 45.58
N GLU A 412 -13.54 22.90 44.80
CA GLU A 412 -14.05 22.66 43.44
C GLU A 412 -13.18 23.44 42.43
N GLU A 413 -12.93 22.85 41.25
CA GLU A 413 -12.29 23.54 40.13
C GLU A 413 -12.78 23.01 38.76
N ALA A 414 -12.61 23.81 37.71
CA ALA A 414 -12.85 23.37 36.34
C ALA A 414 -11.63 22.58 35.82
N TYR A 415 -11.85 21.39 35.28
CA TYR A 415 -10.79 20.50 34.82
C TYR A 415 -11.02 20.07 33.37
N SER A 416 -10.17 20.56 32.46
CA SER A 416 -10.20 20.18 31.04
C SER A 416 -9.43 18.89 30.80
N HIS A 417 -10.07 17.89 30.20
CA HIS A 417 -9.47 16.58 29.94
C HIS A 417 -10.19 15.82 28.83
N SER A 418 -9.65 14.66 28.44
CA SER A 418 -10.24 13.76 27.46
C SER A 418 -11.38 12.96 28.09
N TYR A 419 -12.59 13.04 27.54
CA TYR A 419 -13.77 12.36 28.07
C TYR A 419 -14.50 11.57 26.97
N PRO A 420 -15.04 10.37 27.24
CA PRO A 420 -15.71 9.53 26.25
C PRO A 420 -17.13 10.04 25.91
N TYR A 421 -17.35 10.31 24.63
CA TYR A 421 -18.63 10.70 24.03
C TYR A 421 -19.17 9.57 23.14
N ASP A 422 -20.50 9.49 23.05
CA ASP A 422 -21.20 8.67 22.07
C ASP A 422 -20.88 9.19 20.67
N TRP A 423 -20.16 8.38 19.88
CA TRP A 423 -19.65 8.76 18.57
C TRP A 423 -20.73 9.17 17.55
N ARG A 424 -22.01 8.85 17.81
CA ARG A 424 -23.13 9.17 16.93
C ARG A 424 -23.93 10.36 17.44
N THR A 425 -24.29 10.38 18.73
CA THR A 425 -25.12 11.46 19.30
C THR A 425 -24.32 12.69 19.73
N LYS A 426 -22.99 12.59 19.79
CA LYS A 426 -22.07 13.67 20.18
C LYS A 426 -22.33 14.17 21.61
N LYS A 427 -22.73 13.26 22.50
CA LYS A 427 -23.03 13.55 23.92
C LYS A 427 -22.14 12.72 24.85
N PRO A 428 -21.85 13.20 26.08
CA PRO A 428 -21.04 12.45 27.04
C PRO A 428 -21.67 11.09 27.38
N THR A 429 -20.83 10.07 27.58
CA THR A 429 -21.21 8.76 28.13
C THR A 429 -21.03 8.72 29.64
N ILE A 430 -21.46 7.63 30.29
CA ILE A 430 -21.13 7.33 31.69
C ILE A 430 -20.73 5.86 31.81
N PHE A 431 -20.00 5.49 32.86
CA PHE A 431 -19.93 4.09 33.28
C PHE A 431 -21.12 3.76 34.18
N ARG A 432 -21.78 2.63 33.93
CA ARG A 432 -22.91 2.15 34.73
C ARG A 432 -22.92 0.62 34.77
N ALA A 433 -23.17 0.03 35.93
CA ALA A 433 -23.40 -1.40 36.04
C ALA A 433 -24.77 -1.78 35.47
N THR A 434 -24.79 -2.71 34.52
CA THR A 434 -26.01 -3.26 33.93
C THR A 434 -25.79 -4.73 33.59
N GLU A 435 -26.87 -5.53 33.62
CA GLU A 435 -26.83 -6.94 33.23
C GLU A 435 -26.64 -7.03 31.71
N GLN A 436 -25.50 -7.55 31.27
CA GLN A 436 -25.14 -7.66 29.86
C GLN A 436 -24.60 -9.06 29.55
N TRP A 437 -24.62 -9.42 28.27
CA TRP A 437 -23.97 -10.62 27.75
C TRP A 437 -22.55 -10.31 27.32
N PHE A 438 -21.62 -11.15 27.76
CA PHE A 438 -20.19 -11.02 27.49
C PHE A 438 -19.66 -12.28 26.83
N ALA A 439 -18.79 -12.10 25.84
CA ALA A 439 -17.88 -13.14 25.36
C ALA A 439 -16.52 -12.97 26.06
N SER A 440 -16.14 -13.91 26.92
CA SER A 440 -14.83 -13.95 27.57
C SER A 440 -13.75 -14.37 26.57
N VAL A 441 -12.73 -13.54 26.39
CA VAL A 441 -11.55 -13.87 25.56
C VAL A 441 -10.55 -14.72 26.34
N GLU A 442 -10.55 -14.65 27.68
CA GLU A 442 -9.62 -15.36 28.55
C GLU A 442 -9.57 -16.88 28.27
N GLY A 443 -10.72 -17.51 28.04
CA GLY A 443 -10.83 -18.94 27.75
C GLY A 443 -10.18 -19.42 26.45
N PHE A 444 -9.82 -18.51 25.52
CA PHE A 444 -9.18 -18.85 24.25
C PHE A 444 -8.08 -17.87 23.78
N ARG A 445 -7.63 -16.95 24.64
CA ARG A 445 -6.64 -15.90 24.31
C ARG A 445 -5.36 -16.49 23.70
N GLU A 446 -4.77 -17.50 24.32
CA GLU A 446 -3.55 -18.15 23.85
C GLU A 446 -3.72 -18.78 22.46
N ALA A 447 -4.89 -19.35 22.17
CA ALA A 447 -5.20 -19.86 20.83
C ALA A 447 -5.33 -18.73 19.81
N ALA A 448 -5.87 -17.56 20.20
CA ALA A 448 -5.98 -16.40 19.32
C ALA A 448 -4.60 -15.76 19.03
N LEU A 449 -3.74 -15.63 20.05
CA LEU A 449 -2.36 -15.16 19.88
C LEU A 449 -1.55 -16.11 18.99
N LYS A 450 -1.69 -17.43 19.18
CA LYS A 450 -1.06 -18.44 18.29
C LYS A 450 -1.60 -18.37 16.86
N ALA A 451 -2.89 -18.10 16.67
CA ALA A 451 -3.48 -17.94 15.35
C ALA A 451 -2.99 -16.65 14.64
N ILE A 452 -2.81 -15.54 15.37
CA ILE A 452 -2.25 -14.28 14.84
C ILE A 452 -0.85 -14.52 14.25
N ALA A 453 0.02 -15.23 14.98
CA ALA A 453 1.39 -15.54 14.56
C ALA A 453 1.50 -16.49 13.34
N GLN A 454 0.38 -17.07 12.88
CA GLN A 454 0.32 -17.90 11.67
C GLN A 454 -0.18 -17.13 10.43
N VAL A 455 -0.66 -15.89 10.62
CA VAL A 455 -1.19 -15.04 9.54
C VAL A 455 -0.09 -14.18 8.95
N LYS A 456 -0.07 -14.04 7.62
CA LYS A 456 0.81 -13.08 6.94
C LYS A 456 0.22 -11.67 7.04
N TRP A 457 0.86 -10.79 7.82
CA TRP A 457 0.44 -9.39 7.98
C TRP A 457 1.15 -8.46 6.99
N ILE A 458 0.38 -7.65 6.25
CA ILE A 458 0.88 -6.68 5.27
C ILE A 458 0.27 -5.30 5.60
N PRO A 459 1.06 -4.32 6.12
CA PRO A 459 2.46 -4.43 6.49
C PRO A 459 2.65 -5.20 7.81
N ALA A 460 3.87 -5.66 8.08
CA ALA A 460 4.18 -6.53 9.23
C ALA A 460 3.83 -5.92 10.60
N GLN A 461 3.83 -4.59 10.74
CA GLN A 461 3.44 -3.93 12.01
C GLN A 461 1.97 -4.16 12.39
N GLY A 462 1.12 -4.62 11.48
CA GLY A 462 -0.26 -5.01 11.77
C GLY A 462 -0.36 -6.12 12.82
N GLU A 463 0.60 -7.06 12.81
CA GLU A 463 0.70 -8.14 13.80
C GLU A 463 0.82 -7.60 15.22
N ASN A 464 1.79 -6.70 15.46
CA ASN A 464 1.98 -6.05 16.76
C ASN A 464 0.72 -5.32 17.24
N ARG A 465 0.02 -4.66 16.31
CA ARG A 465 -1.20 -3.88 16.60
C ARG A 465 -2.34 -4.78 17.07
N ILE A 466 -2.60 -5.91 16.40
CA ILE A 466 -3.67 -6.82 16.82
C ILE A 466 -3.27 -7.67 18.05
N THR A 467 -2.02 -8.09 18.14
CA THR A 467 -1.48 -8.86 19.28
C THR A 467 -1.69 -8.13 20.60
N ALA A 468 -1.24 -6.88 20.72
CA ALA A 468 -1.44 -6.08 21.93
C ALA A 468 -2.94 -5.97 22.31
N MET A 469 -3.81 -5.72 21.32
CA MET A 469 -5.26 -5.58 21.52
C MET A 469 -5.97 -6.89 21.89
N VAL A 470 -5.38 -8.06 21.64
CA VAL A 470 -5.92 -9.37 22.04
C VAL A 470 -5.35 -9.81 23.39
N SER A 471 -4.08 -9.51 23.67
CA SER A 471 -3.44 -9.78 24.97
C SER A 471 -4.17 -9.12 26.13
N ASP A 472 -4.48 -7.82 25.99
CA ASP A 472 -5.04 -7.02 27.10
C ASP A 472 -6.58 -7.17 27.23
N ARG A 473 -7.24 -7.80 26.26
CA ARG A 473 -8.71 -7.93 26.23
C ARG A 473 -9.18 -9.03 27.18
N SER A 474 -10.03 -8.67 28.13
CA SER A 474 -10.71 -9.59 29.05
C SER A 474 -12.04 -10.07 28.47
N ASP A 475 -13.04 -9.19 28.42
CA ASP A 475 -14.39 -9.48 27.94
C ASP A 475 -14.77 -8.60 26.75
N TRP A 476 -15.67 -9.10 25.91
CA TRP A 476 -16.39 -8.34 24.90
C TRP A 476 -17.87 -8.28 25.27
N CYS A 477 -18.40 -7.09 25.56
CA CYS A 477 -19.84 -6.87 25.71
C CYS A 477 -20.53 -7.05 24.34
N ILE A 478 -21.26 -8.16 24.17
CA ILE A 478 -21.91 -8.54 22.92
C ILE A 478 -23.40 -8.20 22.86
N SER A 479 -24.03 -7.79 23.96
CA SER A 479 -25.43 -7.32 23.96
C SER A 479 -25.56 -5.83 23.65
N ARG A 480 -26.69 -5.45 23.05
CA ARG A 480 -27.15 -4.07 22.82
C ARG A 480 -28.66 -3.98 23.04
N GLN A 481 -29.13 -2.91 23.69
CA GLN A 481 -30.54 -2.72 24.05
C GLN A 481 -31.33 -2.10 22.88
N ARG A 482 -31.29 -2.74 21.71
CA ARG A 482 -31.82 -2.24 20.43
C ARG A 482 -32.81 -3.23 19.81
N SER A 483 -33.44 -2.85 18.70
CA SER A 483 -34.40 -3.72 18.01
C SER A 483 -33.89 -4.18 16.64
N TRP A 484 -33.01 -3.43 15.99
CA TRP A 484 -32.47 -3.75 14.67
C TRP A 484 -31.10 -4.42 14.75
N GLY A 485 -31.12 -5.75 14.70
CA GLY A 485 -29.97 -6.64 14.76
C GLY A 485 -30.43 -8.07 15.03
N VAL A 486 -29.49 -9.01 15.05
CA VAL A 486 -29.77 -10.41 15.41
C VAL A 486 -30.05 -10.50 16.91
N PRO A 487 -31.18 -11.08 17.37
CA PRO A 487 -31.51 -11.20 18.78
C PRO A 487 -30.58 -12.18 19.49
N ILE A 488 -30.29 -11.94 20.77
CA ILE A 488 -29.68 -12.96 21.62
C ILE A 488 -30.78 -13.98 21.98
N PRO A 489 -30.64 -15.28 21.62
CA PRO A 489 -31.70 -16.29 21.72
C PRO A 489 -31.88 -16.81 23.16
N ALA A 490 -31.92 -15.91 24.14
CA ALA A 490 -32.03 -16.20 25.56
C ALA A 490 -33.47 -15.95 26.06
N PHE A 491 -33.99 -16.92 26.80
CA PHE A 491 -35.21 -16.79 27.58
C PHE A 491 -34.85 -16.63 29.05
N TYR A 492 -35.75 -16.07 29.84
CA TYR A 492 -35.57 -15.91 31.29
C TYR A 492 -36.78 -16.48 32.01
N ASP A 493 -36.52 -17.26 33.05
CA ASP A 493 -37.55 -17.65 34.02
C ASP A 493 -38.10 -16.40 34.71
N GLU A 494 -39.42 -16.20 34.72
CA GLU A 494 -40.03 -15.01 35.31
C GLU A 494 -39.92 -14.97 36.85
N GLU A 495 -39.81 -16.12 37.52
CA GLU A 495 -39.71 -16.18 38.98
C GLU A 495 -38.27 -15.92 39.46
N THR A 496 -37.28 -16.51 38.79
CA THR A 496 -35.87 -16.48 39.23
C THR A 496 -35.00 -15.47 38.47
N GLY A 497 -35.40 -15.05 37.27
CA GLY A 497 -34.58 -14.25 36.37
C GLY A 497 -33.41 -15.02 35.71
N GLU A 498 -33.26 -16.32 35.97
CA GLU A 498 -32.18 -17.14 35.41
C GLU A 498 -32.35 -17.32 33.89
N PRO A 499 -31.27 -17.22 33.10
CA PRO A 499 -31.33 -17.41 31.66
C PRO A 499 -31.46 -18.89 31.28
N LEU A 500 -32.55 -19.24 30.59
CA LEU A 500 -32.66 -20.48 29.83
C LEU A 500 -31.96 -20.30 28.48
N LEU A 501 -30.77 -20.89 28.37
CA LEU A 501 -29.94 -20.82 27.17
C LEU A 501 -29.10 -22.12 27.04
N ASN A 502 -29.54 -23.06 26.19
CA ASN A 502 -28.88 -24.36 25.99
C ASN A 502 -28.93 -24.82 24.52
N ALA A 503 -28.32 -25.97 24.20
CA ALA A 503 -28.24 -26.49 22.83
C ALA A 503 -29.62 -26.71 22.17
N GLU A 504 -30.61 -27.18 22.93
CA GLU A 504 -31.97 -27.45 22.44
C GLU A 504 -32.71 -26.14 22.13
N THR A 505 -32.68 -25.17 23.04
CA THR A 505 -33.38 -23.89 22.86
C THR A 505 -32.71 -23.03 21.79
N ILE A 506 -31.38 -22.96 21.75
CA ILE A 506 -30.66 -22.20 20.72
C ILE A 506 -30.86 -22.85 19.35
N GLY A 507 -30.73 -24.18 19.24
CA GLY A 507 -30.92 -24.90 17.98
C GLY A 507 -32.34 -24.76 17.42
N HIS A 508 -33.35 -24.73 18.28
CA HIS A 508 -34.73 -24.48 17.89
C HIS A 508 -34.93 -23.06 17.34
N VAL A 509 -34.44 -22.04 18.06
CA VAL A 509 -34.50 -20.63 17.59
C VAL A 509 -33.68 -20.43 16.32
N GLN A 510 -32.53 -21.09 16.17
CA GLN A 510 -31.71 -21.08 14.96
C GLN A 510 -32.49 -21.61 13.74
N ALA A 511 -33.24 -22.71 13.91
CA ALA A 511 -34.08 -23.27 12.84
C ALA A 511 -35.23 -22.32 12.45
N ILE A 512 -35.87 -21.67 13.42
CA ILE A 512 -36.90 -20.66 13.17
C ILE A 512 -36.32 -19.46 12.39
N ILE A 513 -35.15 -18.96 12.80
CA ILE A 513 -34.47 -17.85 12.13
C ILE A 513 -34.01 -18.23 10.71
N ALA A 514 -33.59 -19.47 10.48
CA ALA A 514 -33.22 -19.95 9.15
C ALA A 514 -34.40 -19.95 8.16
N GLU A 515 -35.63 -20.20 8.64
CA GLU A 515 -36.84 -20.20 7.81
C GLU A 515 -37.46 -18.81 7.66
N LYS A 516 -37.54 -18.04 8.75
CA LYS A 516 -38.35 -16.81 8.85
C LYS A 516 -37.55 -15.52 9.03
N GLY A 517 -36.24 -15.61 9.24
CA GLY A 517 -35.39 -14.47 9.63
C GLY A 517 -35.61 -14.02 11.07
N SER A 518 -34.79 -13.08 11.54
CA SER A 518 -34.79 -12.62 12.93
C SER A 518 -35.99 -11.76 13.33
N ASP A 519 -36.84 -11.32 12.38
CA ASP A 519 -38.14 -10.71 12.67
C ASP A 519 -39.06 -11.67 13.45
N ALA A 520 -38.94 -12.99 13.22
CA ALA A 520 -39.70 -14.01 13.94
C ALA A 520 -39.52 -13.96 15.47
N TRP A 521 -38.36 -13.52 15.97
CA TRP A 521 -38.14 -13.34 17.40
C TRP A 521 -39.04 -12.25 18.00
N TRP A 522 -39.45 -11.26 17.20
CA TRP A 522 -40.32 -10.17 17.63
C TRP A 522 -41.80 -10.50 17.38
N GLU A 523 -42.11 -11.19 16.27
CA GLU A 523 -43.47 -11.57 15.86
C GLU A 523 -44.07 -12.72 16.68
N LEU A 524 -43.30 -13.78 16.95
CA LEU A 524 -43.83 -15.01 17.55
C LEU A 524 -44.00 -14.91 19.08
N SER A 525 -44.91 -15.71 19.62
CA SER A 525 -45.08 -15.91 21.07
C SER A 525 -43.86 -16.61 21.71
N VAL A 526 -43.77 -16.60 23.04
CA VAL A 526 -42.66 -17.29 23.73
C VAL A 526 -42.79 -18.80 23.58
N GLU A 527 -44.02 -19.30 23.58
CA GLU A 527 -44.39 -20.68 23.33
C GLU A 527 -43.94 -21.13 21.93
N GLU A 528 -44.22 -20.35 20.88
CA GLU A 528 -43.77 -20.65 19.51
C GLU A 528 -42.24 -20.57 19.31
N LEU A 529 -41.53 -19.86 20.18
CA LEU A 529 -40.06 -19.74 20.16
C LEU A 529 -39.34 -20.78 21.02
N LEU A 530 -40.09 -21.56 21.82
CA LEU A 530 -39.56 -22.59 22.70
C LEU A 530 -39.91 -24.01 22.20
N PRO A 531 -39.00 -24.99 22.38
CA PRO A 531 -39.33 -26.41 22.16
C PRO A 531 -40.53 -26.85 23.01
N GLU A 532 -41.33 -27.78 22.50
CA GLU A 532 -42.57 -28.30 23.14
C GLU A 532 -42.38 -28.73 24.61
N ASN A 533 -41.19 -29.26 24.94
CA ASN A 533 -40.79 -29.64 26.30
C ASN A 533 -40.90 -28.50 27.34
N TYR A 534 -40.83 -27.23 26.93
CA TYR A 534 -40.86 -26.07 27.81
C TYR A 534 -42.26 -25.43 27.95
N HIS A 535 -43.25 -25.84 27.15
CA HIS A 535 -44.59 -25.22 27.15
C HIS A 535 -45.38 -25.48 28.44
N ASN A 536 -45.11 -26.61 29.11
CA ASN A 536 -45.85 -27.06 30.29
C ASN A 536 -44.92 -27.63 31.40
N ASN A 537 -43.68 -27.15 31.48
CA ASN A 537 -42.69 -27.67 32.43
C ASN A 537 -42.82 -27.13 33.88
N GLY A 538 -43.84 -26.30 34.14
CA GLY A 538 -44.10 -25.68 35.45
C GLY A 538 -43.39 -24.33 35.66
N LYS A 539 -42.64 -23.82 34.68
CA LYS A 539 -42.06 -22.47 34.67
C LYS A 539 -42.76 -21.57 33.66
N ILE A 540 -42.71 -20.26 33.90
CA ILE A 540 -43.14 -19.23 32.94
C ILE A 540 -41.88 -18.54 32.44
N TYR A 541 -41.78 -18.36 31.12
CA TYR A 541 -40.61 -17.75 30.47
C TYR A 541 -40.98 -16.45 29.78
N ARG A 542 -40.04 -15.50 29.80
CA ARG A 542 -40.05 -14.30 28.94
C ARG A 542 -38.85 -14.31 28.01
N LYS A 543 -39.05 -13.89 26.75
CA LYS A 543 -37.94 -13.74 25.79
C LYS A 543 -37.10 -12.49 26.08
N GLY A 544 -35.80 -12.55 25.77
CA GLY A 544 -34.91 -11.40 25.82
C GLY A 544 -35.19 -10.36 24.73
N THR A 545 -34.80 -9.11 25.00
CA THR A 545 -34.94 -7.97 24.08
C THR A 545 -33.59 -7.43 23.59
N ASP A 546 -32.47 -8.01 24.01
CA ASP A 546 -31.14 -7.60 23.55
C ASP A 546 -30.84 -8.18 22.16
N THR A 547 -30.25 -7.35 21.30
CA THR A 547 -29.60 -7.79 20.06
C THR A 547 -28.10 -7.97 20.27
N MET A 548 -27.47 -8.70 19.37
CA MET A 548 -26.01 -8.81 19.29
C MET A 548 -25.36 -7.50 18.82
N ASP A 549 -24.09 -7.34 19.14
CA ASP A 549 -23.18 -6.33 18.61
C ASP A 549 -22.96 -6.56 17.11
N VAL A 550 -23.02 -5.50 16.30
CA VAL A 550 -22.71 -5.51 14.85
C VAL A 550 -21.29 -5.99 14.53
N TRP A 551 -20.36 -5.89 15.49
CA TRP A 551 -19.05 -6.53 15.34
C TRP A 551 -19.12 -8.06 15.42
N PHE A 552 -20.14 -8.64 16.08
CA PHE A 552 -20.43 -10.07 16.07
C PHE A 552 -21.11 -10.47 14.74
N ASP A 553 -22.04 -9.64 14.24
CA ASP A 553 -22.65 -9.83 12.92
C ASP A 553 -21.58 -9.94 11.84
N SER A 554 -20.81 -8.87 11.63
CA SER A 554 -19.71 -8.84 10.65
C SER A 554 -18.61 -9.86 10.96
N GLY A 555 -18.28 -10.08 12.24
CA GLY A 555 -17.31 -11.06 12.70
C GLY A 555 -17.68 -12.51 12.37
N SER A 556 -18.97 -12.84 12.33
CA SER A 556 -19.46 -14.18 11.95
C SER A 556 -19.51 -14.43 10.43
N SER A 557 -19.15 -13.45 9.59
CA SER A 557 -19.19 -13.57 8.12
C SER A 557 -18.39 -14.74 7.55
N TRP A 558 -17.31 -15.17 8.21
CA TRP A 558 -16.56 -16.38 7.80
C TRP A 558 -17.42 -17.65 7.91
N ALA A 559 -18.35 -17.72 8.86
CA ALA A 559 -19.23 -18.87 9.06
C ALA A 559 -20.38 -18.87 8.04
N ALA A 560 -21.03 -17.72 7.84
CA ALA A 560 -22.14 -17.56 6.91
C ALA A 560 -21.71 -17.61 5.44
N VAL A 561 -20.50 -17.15 5.12
CA VAL A 561 -20.02 -16.98 3.74
C VAL A 561 -18.91 -17.97 3.42
N ALA A 562 -17.69 -17.77 3.94
CA ALA A 562 -16.51 -18.54 3.55
C ALA A 562 -16.61 -20.05 3.85
N LYS A 563 -17.30 -20.42 4.94
CA LYS A 563 -17.60 -21.80 5.32
C LYS A 563 -19.00 -22.24 4.89
N GLY A 564 -19.96 -21.32 4.83
CA GLY A 564 -21.38 -21.61 4.59
C GLY A 564 -21.75 -21.84 3.12
N ARG A 565 -20.91 -21.39 2.18
CA ARG A 565 -21.13 -21.54 0.74
C ARG A 565 -20.26 -22.64 0.14
N GLU A 566 -20.86 -23.55 -0.63
CA GLU A 566 -20.18 -24.71 -1.21
C GLU A 566 -19.09 -24.35 -2.24
N GLU A 567 -19.18 -23.19 -2.89
CA GLU A 567 -18.19 -22.72 -3.86
C GLU A 567 -16.96 -22.03 -3.23
N LEU A 568 -16.93 -21.93 -1.89
CA LEU A 568 -15.88 -21.29 -1.09
C LEU A 568 -15.17 -22.31 -0.17
N HIS A 569 -14.12 -21.87 0.51
CA HIS A 569 -13.49 -22.63 1.58
C HIS A 569 -13.04 -21.71 2.72
N TYR A 570 -12.85 -22.31 3.88
CA TYR A 570 -12.40 -21.66 5.10
C TYR A 570 -11.18 -22.42 5.67
N PRO A 571 -10.09 -21.75 6.09
CA PRO A 571 -9.80 -20.31 5.98
C PRO A 571 -9.59 -19.80 4.53
N VAL A 572 -9.84 -18.51 4.30
CA VAL A 572 -9.65 -17.84 2.99
C VAL A 572 -8.21 -17.35 2.77
N GLU A 573 -7.83 -17.05 1.53
CA GLU A 573 -6.50 -16.53 1.21
C GLU A 573 -6.23 -15.16 1.83
N MET A 574 -7.20 -14.24 1.75
CA MET A 574 -6.98 -12.84 2.12
C MET A 574 -8.22 -12.15 2.71
N TYR A 575 -7.98 -11.35 3.74
CA TYR A 575 -8.81 -10.20 4.13
C TYR A 575 -8.06 -8.90 3.76
N LEU A 576 -8.79 -7.85 3.37
CA LEU A 576 -8.20 -6.55 3.01
C LEU A 576 -9.09 -5.39 3.45
N GLU A 577 -8.66 -4.59 4.44
CA GLU A 577 -9.42 -3.42 4.91
C GLU A 577 -8.55 -2.25 5.42
N GLY A 578 -9.21 -1.18 5.88
CA GLY A 578 -8.57 -0.02 6.53
C GLY A 578 -7.97 -0.34 7.90
N SER A 579 -7.01 0.46 8.34
CA SER A 579 -6.23 0.20 9.57
C SER A 579 -7.06 0.19 10.86
N ASP A 580 -8.22 0.84 10.87
CA ASP A 580 -9.24 0.75 11.93
C ASP A 580 -9.73 -0.67 12.19
N GLN A 581 -9.76 -1.54 11.18
CA GLN A 581 -10.33 -2.88 11.32
C GLN A 581 -9.52 -3.83 12.21
N HIS A 582 -8.31 -3.45 12.63
CA HIS A 582 -7.58 -4.10 13.74
C HIS A 582 -8.35 -4.04 15.08
N ARG A 583 -9.24 -3.06 15.26
CA ARG A 583 -10.16 -2.93 16.42
C ARG A 583 -11.59 -3.33 16.09
N GLY A 584 -11.86 -3.66 14.83
CA GLY A 584 -13.17 -4.01 14.30
C GLY A 584 -13.13 -5.40 13.68
N TRP A 585 -13.38 -5.47 12.37
CA TRP A 585 -13.69 -6.70 11.67
C TRP A 585 -12.58 -7.76 11.67
N PHE A 586 -11.31 -7.37 11.61
CA PHE A 586 -10.20 -8.35 11.66
C PHE A 586 -10.18 -9.06 13.01
N GLN A 587 -10.42 -8.32 14.10
CA GLN A 587 -10.40 -8.84 15.46
C GLN A 587 -11.67 -9.63 15.78
N SER A 588 -12.86 -9.13 15.42
CA SER A 588 -14.11 -9.87 15.69
C SER A 588 -14.20 -11.16 14.87
N SER A 589 -13.73 -11.13 13.61
CA SER A 589 -13.60 -12.35 12.80
C SER A 589 -12.61 -13.34 13.41
N LEU A 590 -11.42 -12.87 13.84
CA LEU A 590 -10.44 -13.73 14.52
C LEU A 590 -11.03 -14.37 15.78
N LEU A 591 -11.59 -13.57 16.69
CA LEU A 591 -12.05 -14.05 18.00
C LEU A 591 -13.19 -15.05 17.86
N THR A 592 -14.21 -14.76 17.04
CA THR A 592 -15.32 -15.70 16.80
C THR A 592 -14.84 -17.00 16.14
N SER A 593 -13.93 -16.90 15.17
CA SER A 593 -13.40 -18.06 14.44
C SER A 593 -12.50 -18.94 15.29
N VAL A 594 -11.62 -18.36 16.11
CA VAL A 594 -10.76 -19.11 17.03
C VAL A 594 -11.58 -19.75 18.15
N ALA A 595 -12.57 -19.06 18.72
CA ALA A 595 -13.46 -19.64 19.71
C ALA A 595 -14.25 -20.86 19.17
N ASN A 596 -14.59 -20.85 17.88
CA ASN A 596 -15.31 -21.92 17.21
C ASN A 596 -14.41 -23.08 16.74
N HIS A 597 -13.29 -22.78 16.08
CA HIS A 597 -12.48 -23.75 15.32
C HIS A 597 -10.96 -23.69 15.59
N GLY A 598 -10.49 -22.77 16.46
CA GLY A 598 -9.09 -22.69 16.86
C GLY A 598 -8.13 -22.14 15.80
N VAL A 599 -8.64 -21.59 14.70
CA VAL A 599 -7.84 -21.03 13.59
C VAL A 599 -8.33 -19.63 13.18
N ALA A 600 -7.46 -18.82 12.59
CA ALA A 600 -7.85 -17.56 11.98
C ALA A 600 -8.69 -17.80 10.71
N PRO A 601 -9.67 -16.93 10.37
CA PRO A 601 -10.49 -17.10 9.18
C PRO A 601 -9.77 -16.73 7.87
N TYR A 602 -8.58 -16.15 7.96
CA TYR A 602 -7.75 -15.65 6.86
C TYR A 602 -6.31 -16.17 6.96
N LYS A 603 -5.65 -16.37 5.81
CA LYS A 603 -4.21 -16.71 5.72
C LYS A 603 -3.32 -15.46 5.62
N THR A 604 -3.83 -14.40 4.98
CA THR A 604 -3.16 -13.10 4.82
C THR A 604 -4.09 -11.96 5.21
N VAL A 605 -3.58 -10.93 5.87
CA VAL A 605 -4.29 -9.65 6.09
C VAL A 605 -3.50 -8.53 5.43
N LEU A 606 -4.15 -7.82 4.49
CA LEU A 606 -3.62 -6.60 3.89
C LEU A 606 -4.35 -5.39 4.48
N THR A 607 -3.58 -4.39 4.92
CA THR A 607 -4.11 -3.17 5.54
C THR A 607 -3.76 -1.96 4.70
N HIS A 608 -4.71 -1.02 4.57
CA HIS A 608 -4.44 0.32 4.07
C HIS A 608 -4.72 1.43 5.11
N GLY A 609 -4.08 2.58 4.95
CA GLY A 609 -4.36 3.79 5.71
C GLY A 609 -5.65 4.51 5.26
N PHE A 610 -5.86 5.69 5.84
CA PHE A 610 -6.98 6.58 5.51
C PHE A 610 -6.64 7.53 4.37
N VAL A 611 -7.68 8.07 3.74
CA VAL A 611 -7.53 9.13 2.73
C VAL A 611 -7.64 10.50 3.40
N LEU A 612 -6.63 11.33 3.18
CA LEU A 612 -6.52 12.71 3.70
C LEU A 612 -6.61 13.70 2.53
N ASP A 613 -6.88 14.97 2.83
CA ASP A 613 -6.76 16.03 1.81
C ASP A 613 -5.29 16.30 1.42
N GLU A 614 -5.06 17.08 0.37
CA GLU A 614 -3.70 17.47 -0.09
C GLU A 614 -2.85 18.18 0.99
N LYS A 615 -3.41 18.54 2.15
CA LYS A 615 -2.72 19.16 3.28
C LYS A 615 -2.56 18.20 4.48
N GLY A 616 -2.83 16.91 4.30
CA GLY A 616 -2.74 15.90 5.35
C GLY A 616 -3.83 16.00 6.41
N ARG A 617 -4.96 16.66 6.13
CA ARG A 617 -6.07 16.82 7.09
C ARG A 617 -7.17 15.80 6.79
N LYS A 618 -7.81 15.29 7.85
CA LYS A 618 -8.99 14.42 7.74
C LYS A 618 -10.10 15.11 6.92
N MET A 619 -10.66 14.39 5.95
CA MET A 619 -11.77 14.91 5.14
C MET A 619 -13.04 15.07 5.97
N SER A 620 -13.71 16.22 5.87
CA SER A 620 -15.01 16.45 6.51
C SER A 620 -15.87 17.46 5.73
N LYS A 621 -17.20 17.25 5.75
CA LYS A 621 -18.14 18.12 5.02
C LYS A 621 -18.11 19.57 5.50
N SER A 622 -17.82 19.81 6.79
CA SER A 622 -17.69 21.16 7.37
C SER A 622 -16.44 21.91 6.91
N LEU A 623 -15.34 21.21 6.60
CA LEU A 623 -14.12 21.81 6.04
C LEU A 623 -14.17 21.96 4.51
N GLY A 624 -15.19 21.43 3.84
CA GLY A 624 -15.34 21.47 2.38
C GLY A 624 -14.25 20.72 1.61
N ASN A 625 -13.45 19.88 2.27
CA ASN A 625 -12.29 19.17 1.71
C ASN A 625 -12.58 17.71 1.32
N VAL A 626 -13.85 17.35 1.13
CA VAL A 626 -14.27 15.99 0.75
C VAL A 626 -14.19 15.83 -0.77
N VAL A 627 -13.56 14.75 -1.23
CA VAL A 627 -13.59 14.33 -2.63
C VAL A 627 -14.64 13.23 -2.82
N ASP A 628 -15.64 13.50 -3.66
CA ASP A 628 -16.68 12.53 -4.01
C ASP A 628 -16.21 11.66 -5.20
N PRO A 629 -16.19 10.31 -5.08
CA PRO A 629 -15.75 9.44 -6.17
C PRO A 629 -16.58 9.56 -7.46
N GLY A 630 -17.88 9.82 -7.36
CA GLY A 630 -18.74 10.00 -8.53
C GLY A 630 -18.34 11.23 -9.35
N VAL A 631 -18.06 12.35 -8.67
CA VAL A 631 -17.58 13.58 -9.33
C VAL A 631 -16.24 13.36 -10.03
N VAL A 632 -15.31 12.63 -9.41
CA VAL A 632 -14.02 12.27 -10.04
C VAL A 632 -14.24 11.42 -11.29
N ILE A 633 -15.16 10.47 -11.25
CA ILE A 633 -15.47 9.56 -12.34
C ILE A 633 -16.16 10.28 -13.51
N ASP A 634 -17.05 11.23 -13.22
CA ASP A 634 -17.74 12.03 -14.23
C ASP A 634 -16.80 13.05 -14.92
N GLU A 635 -15.75 13.52 -14.24
CA GLU A 635 -14.75 14.43 -14.81
C GLU A 635 -13.60 13.70 -15.53
N TYR A 636 -13.07 12.63 -14.94
CA TYR A 636 -11.82 11.97 -15.37
C TYR A 636 -11.97 10.50 -15.80
N GLY A 637 -13.04 9.81 -15.42
CA GLY A 637 -13.21 8.37 -15.57
C GLY A 637 -12.74 7.56 -14.36
N ALA A 638 -13.26 6.33 -14.23
CA ALA A 638 -12.88 5.39 -13.19
C ALA A 638 -11.40 4.97 -13.30
N ASP A 639 -10.86 4.81 -14.50
CA ASP A 639 -9.45 4.44 -14.67
C ASP A 639 -8.47 5.46 -14.06
N VAL A 640 -8.79 6.75 -14.05
CA VAL A 640 -7.93 7.78 -13.42
C VAL A 640 -7.97 7.67 -11.89
N LEU A 641 -9.15 7.39 -11.32
CA LEU A 641 -9.29 7.11 -9.90
C LEU A 641 -8.55 5.82 -9.50
N ARG A 642 -8.58 4.79 -10.36
CA ARG A 642 -7.84 3.52 -10.15
C ARG A 642 -6.33 3.72 -10.26
N LEU A 643 -5.87 4.56 -11.19
CA LEU A 643 -4.47 4.93 -11.33
C LEU A 643 -3.95 5.64 -10.07
N TRP A 644 -4.73 6.57 -9.50
CA TRP A 644 -4.40 7.17 -8.19
C TRP A 644 -4.19 6.10 -7.11
N VAL A 645 -5.13 5.15 -6.95
CA VAL A 645 -5.00 4.06 -5.97
C VAL A 645 -3.72 3.26 -6.18
N SER A 646 -3.35 2.97 -7.43
CA SER A 646 -2.08 2.30 -7.72
C SER A 646 -0.84 3.17 -7.47
N SER A 647 -0.95 4.50 -7.50
CA SER A 647 0.21 5.40 -7.43
C SER A 647 0.71 5.68 -6.01
N VAL A 648 -0.09 5.38 -4.99
CA VAL A 648 0.19 5.70 -3.59
C VAL A 648 0.70 4.47 -2.82
N ASP A 649 1.59 4.70 -1.85
CA ASP A 649 1.84 3.70 -0.81
C ASP A 649 0.65 3.71 0.16
N TYR A 650 -0.30 2.81 -0.10
CA TYR A 650 -1.51 2.69 0.69
C TYR A 650 -1.27 2.20 2.12
N SER A 651 -0.06 1.73 2.50
CA SER A 651 0.21 1.20 3.84
C SER A 651 0.19 2.31 4.91
N ALA A 652 0.39 3.55 4.49
CA ALA A 652 0.22 4.77 5.30
C ALA A 652 -1.07 5.53 4.89
N ASP A 653 -1.35 6.63 5.58
CA ASP A 653 -2.41 7.55 5.16
C ASP A 653 -2.04 8.27 3.86
N VAL A 654 -2.96 8.33 2.90
CA VAL A 654 -2.70 8.78 1.52
C VAL A 654 -3.42 10.10 1.18
N PRO A 655 -2.74 11.06 0.52
CA PRO A 655 -3.35 12.32 0.13
C PRO A 655 -4.17 12.19 -1.16
N LEU A 656 -5.29 12.92 -1.23
CA LEU A 656 -6.00 13.18 -2.48
C LEU A 656 -6.52 14.62 -2.57
N GLY A 657 -6.48 15.16 -3.78
CA GLY A 657 -7.26 16.31 -4.21
C GLY A 657 -7.12 16.58 -5.71
N THR A 658 -7.60 17.74 -6.13
CA THR A 658 -7.72 18.11 -7.55
C THR A 658 -6.38 18.20 -8.29
N ASN A 659 -5.29 18.56 -7.62
CA ASN A 659 -3.97 18.65 -8.26
C ASN A 659 -3.40 17.27 -8.51
N ILE A 660 -3.53 16.36 -7.53
CA ILE A 660 -3.16 14.95 -7.68
C ILE A 660 -3.97 14.30 -8.80
N LEU A 661 -5.30 14.48 -8.83
CA LEU A 661 -6.17 13.93 -9.88
C LEU A 661 -5.77 14.41 -11.29
N LYS A 662 -5.43 15.69 -11.46
CA LYS A 662 -4.93 16.22 -12.74
C LYS A 662 -3.61 15.57 -13.17
N GLN A 663 -2.68 15.35 -12.25
CA GLN A 663 -1.44 14.62 -12.55
C GLN A 663 -1.72 13.18 -12.99
N GLN A 664 -2.65 12.49 -12.34
CA GLN A 664 -3.06 11.12 -12.72
C GLN A 664 -3.73 11.10 -14.10
N ALA A 665 -4.60 12.07 -14.40
CA ALA A 665 -5.19 12.22 -15.73
C ALA A 665 -4.14 12.47 -16.83
N ASP A 666 -3.08 13.22 -16.53
CA ASP A 666 -1.95 13.43 -17.45
C ASP A 666 -1.08 12.18 -17.65
N VAL A 667 -0.87 11.35 -16.61
CA VAL A 667 -0.18 10.05 -16.75
C VAL A 667 -1.04 9.07 -17.56
N TYR A 668 -2.33 8.95 -17.24
CA TYR A 668 -3.30 8.17 -18.01
C TYR A 668 -3.30 8.57 -19.50
N ARG A 669 -3.32 9.87 -19.79
CA ARG A 669 -3.25 10.41 -21.16
C ARG A 669 -1.95 10.05 -21.88
N LYS A 670 -0.80 10.01 -21.18
CA LYS A 670 0.47 9.55 -21.75
C LYS A 670 0.40 8.07 -22.13
N ILE A 671 -0.07 7.21 -21.23
CA ILE A 671 -0.23 5.76 -21.48
C ILE A 671 -1.16 5.54 -22.68
N ARG A 672 -2.34 6.18 -22.71
CA ARG A 672 -3.29 6.11 -23.83
C ARG A 672 -2.68 6.59 -25.16
N ASN A 673 -1.89 7.66 -25.14
CA ASN A 673 -1.25 8.18 -26.35
C ASN A 673 -0.13 7.27 -26.87
N THR A 674 0.65 6.64 -25.99
CA THR A 674 1.62 5.60 -26.36
C THR A 674 0.90 4.43 -27.01
N ALA A 675 -0.15 3.89 -26.39
CA ALA A 675 -0.95 2.81 -26.98
C ALA A 675 -1.59 3.21 -28.33
N ARG A 676 -2.08 4.45 -28.46
CA ARG A 676 -2.59 4.99 -29.73
C ARG A 676 -1.53 5.03 -30.82
N PHE A 677 -0.29 5.40 -30.49
CA PHE A 677 0.82 5.40 -31.44
C PHE A 677 1.14 3.98 -31.92
N LEU A 678 1.21 3.01 -30.99
CA LEU A 678 1.39 1.60 -31.31
C LEU A 678 0.28 1.11 -32.26
N LEU A 679 -0.99 1.25 -31.86
CA LEU A 679 -2.17 0.89 -32.67
C LEU A 679 -2.16 1.52 -34.08
N GLY A 680 -1.84 2.82 -34.17
CA GLY A 680 -1.81 3.53 -35.44
C GLY A 680 -0.76 3.00 -36.42
N ASN A 681 0.35 2.46 -35.90
CA ASN A 681 1.43 1.90 -36.70
C ASN A 681 1.25 0.40 -37.01
N LEU A 682 0.16 -0.22 -36.58
CA LEU A 682 -0.15 -1.65 -36.82
C LEU A 682 -1.33 -1.87 -37.78
N HIS A 683 -1.90 -0.81 -38.36
CA HIS A 683 -3.13 -0.84 -39.15
C HIS A 683 -3.08 -1.70 -40.43
N ASP A 684 -1.88 -2.06 -40.87
CA ASP A 684 -1.57 -2.84 -42.06
C ASP A 684 -0.64 -4.04 -41.74
N PHE A 685 -0.61 -4.47 -40.47
CA PHE A 685 0.21 -5.56 -39.97
C PHE A 685 -0.66 -6.76 -39.57
N ASP A 686 -0.32 -7.94 -40.09
CA ASP A 686 -0.89 -9.22 -39.71
C ASP A 686 0.19 -10.09 -39.03
N PRO A 687 0.13 -10.30 -37.69
CA PRO A 687 1.14 -11.09 -36.97
C PRO A 687 1.34 -12.52 -37.49
N GLN A 688 0.38 -13.10 -38.22
CA GLN A 688 0.54 -14.45 -38.79
C GLN A 688 1.33 -14.47 -40.10
N LYS A 689 1.50 -13.32 -40.75
CA LYS A 689 2.15 -13.19 -42.07
C LYS A 689 3.41 -12.32 -42.03
N ASP A 690 3.35 -11.23 -41.27
CA ASP A 690 4.33 -10.15 -41.28
C ASP A 690 5.31 -10.21 -40.10
N ALA A 691 5.08 -11.08 -39.11
CA ALA A 691 5.94 -11.17 -37.94
C ALA A 691 7.34 -11.71 -38.27
N VAL A 692 8.37 -11.02 -37.78
CA VAL A 692 9.78 -11.37 -37.98
C VAL A 692 10.28 -12.23 -36.82
N SER A 693 11.11 -13.25 -37.10
CA SER A 693 11.65 -14.12 -36.06
C SER A 693 12.68 -13.39 -35.20
N TYR A 694 12.79 -13.76 -33.92
CA TYR A 694 13.75 -13.14 -32.99
C TYR A 694 15.21 -13.20 -33.47
N ALA A 695 15.58 -14.24 -34.21
CA ALA A 695 16.94 -14.39 -34.75
C ALA A 695 17.24 -13.40 -35.89
N ASP A 696 16.21 -13.00 -36.65
CA ASP A 696 16.32 -12.05 -37.76
C ASP A 696 16.22 -10.59 -37.27
N LEU A 697 15.60 -10.35 -36.11
CA LEU A 697 15.35 -8.99 -35.61
C LEU A 697 16.65 -8.16 -35.46
N PRO A 698 16.64 -6.87 -35.86
CA PRO A 698 17.68 -5.91 -35.53
C PRO A 698 18.07 -5.90 -34.05
N GLU A 699 19.28 -5.44 -33.75
CA GLU A 699 19.79 -5.40 -32.38
C GLU A 699 18.96 -4.47 -31.48
N LEU A 700 18.53 -3.31 -31.98
CA LEU A 700 17.60 -2.39 -31.30
C LEU A 700 16.29 -3.07 -30.91
N ASP A 701 15.77 -3.93 -31.78
CA ASP A 701 14.51 -4.66 -31.59
C ASP A 701 14.66 -5.79 -30.57
N ARG A 702 15.77 -6.53 -30.63
CA ARG A 702 16.13 -7.55 -29.64
C ARG A 702 16.39 -6.93 -28.27
N TYR A 703 17.04 -5.77 -28.19
CA TYR A 703 17.22 -5.00 -26.96
C TYR A 703 15.88 -4.55 -26.38
N MET A 704 14.96 -4.05 -27.22
CA MET A 704 13.65 -3.60 -26.77
C MET A 704 12.80 -4.76 -26.22
N LEU A 705 12.89 -5.95 -26.81
CA LEU A 705 12.30 -7.17 -26.24
C LEU A 705 12.97 -7.59 -24.93
N HIS A 706 14.29 -7.47 -24.80
CA HIS A 706 14.98 -7.69 -23.53
C HIS A 706 14.50 -6.71 -22.45
N ARG A 707 14.45 -5.40 -22.72
CA ARG A 707 13.96 -4.41 -21.75
C ARG A 707 12.50 -4.68 -21.34
N MET A 708 11.66 -5.19 -22.24
CA MET A 708 10.31 -5.65 -21.88
C MET A 708 10.33 -6.81 -20.88
N THR A 709 11.26 -7.78 -20.99
CA THR A 709 11.34 -8.86 -19.99
C THR A 709 11.57 -8.33 -18.58
N GLU A 710 12.43 -7.32 -18.43
CA GLU A 710 12.73 -6.66 -17.16
C GLU A 710 11.53 -5.85 -16.66
N VAL A 711 10.98 -4.97 -17.49
CA VAL A 711 9.81 -4.13 -17.17
C VAL A 711 8.61 -4.96 -16.69
N PHE A 712 8.31 -6.05 -17.40
CA PHE A 712 7.16 -6.88 -17.03
C PHE A 712 7.44 -7.83 -15.87
N ALA A 713 8.72 -8.16 -15.59
CA ALA A 713 9.12 -8.81 -14.35
C ALA A 713 9.02 -7.86 -13.13
N GLU A 714 9.49 -6.62 -13.24
CA GLU A 714 9.30 -5.56 -12.23
C GLU A 714 7.81 -5.35 -11.91
N ILE A 715 6.95 -5.30 -12.94
CA ILE A 715 5.50 -5.20 -12.78
C ILE A 715 4.94 -6.44 -12.06
N LYS A 716 5.36 -7.65 -12.46
CA LYS A 716 4.91 -8.89 -11.81
C LYS A 716 5.27 -8.89 -10.31
N ASP A 717 6.51 -8.57 -9.96
CA ASP A 717 6.97 -8.47 -8.58
C ASP A 717 6.18 -7.41 -7.79
N ALA A 718 5.85 -6.26 -8.40
CA ALA A 718 4.99 -5.25 -7.77
C ALA A 718 3.57 -5.77 -7.45
N PHE A 719 3.02 -6.70 -8.23
CA PHE A 719 1.74 -7.35 -7.90
C PHE A 719 1.90 -8.46 -6.86
N GLU A 720 2.95 -9.29 -6.93
CA GLU A 720 3.21 -10.38 -5.97
C GLU A 720 3.57 -9.88 -4.57
N THR A 721 4.19 -8.70 -4.48
CA THR A 721 4.50 -7.99 -3.23
C THR A 721 3.40 -7.00 -2.81
N PHE A 722 2.35 -6.83 -3.62
CA PHE A 722 1.27 -5.83 -3.48
C PHE A 722 1.74 -4.35 -3.53
N GLN A 723 2.99 -4.08 -3.88
CA GLN A 723 3.55 -2.72 -3.98
C GLN A 723 3.13 -2.00 -5.28
N PHE A 724 1.84 -1.72 -5.45
CA PHE A 724 1.29 -1.16 -6.70
C PHE A 724 1.90 0.18 -7.14
N PHE A 725 2.46 0.97 -6.23
CA PHE A 725 3.18 2.21 -6.58
C PHE A 725 4.42 1.96 -7.46
N ARG A 726 5.04 0.78 -7.34
CA ARG A 726 6.13 0.34 -8.23
C ARG A 726 5.59 0.02 -9.63
N PHE A 727 4.45 -0.67 -9.74
CA PHE A 727 3.76 -0.88 -11.01
C PHE A 727 3.47 0.47 -11.71
N PHE A 728 2.93 1.45 -10.96
CA PHE A 728 2.65 2.79 -11.49
C PHE A 728 3.92 3.45 -12.05
N GLN A 729 5.01 3.44 -11.29
CA GLN A 729 6.30 4.01 -11.68
C GLN A 729 6.90 3.29 -12.92
N THR A 730 6.94 1.95 -12.90
CA THR A 730 7.49 1.15 -14.01
C THR A 730 6.67 1.30 -15.29
N VAL A 731 5.33 1.29 -15.24
CA VAL A 731 4.49 1.54 -16.43
C VAL A 731 4.68 2.96 -16.98
N GLN A 732 4.74 3.97 -16.10
CA GLN A 732 4.98 5.35 -16.52
C GLN A 732 6.35 5.49 -17.19
N ASN A 733 7.40 4.93 -16.59
CA ASN A 733 8.76 4.96 -17.12
C ASN A 733 8.86 4.20 -18.44
N PHE A 734 8.28 3.01 -18.56
CA PHE A 734 8.26 2.26 -19.81
C PHE A 734 7.56 3.04 -20.94
N CYS A 735 6.37 3.61 -20.68
CA CYS A 735 5.61 4.36 -21.68
C CYS A 735 6.33 5.65 -22.14
N VAL A 736 7.04 6.34 -21.23
CA VAL A 736 7.65 7.64 -21.49
C VAL A 736 9.13 7.51 -21.90
N VAL A 737 9.95 6.83 -21.11
CA VAL A 737 11.42 6.80 -21.25
C VAL A 737 11.87 5.77 -22.28
N ASP A 738 11.37 4.54 -22.20
CA ASP A 738 11.80 3.44 -23.07
C ASP A 738 11.06 3.44 -24.42
N LEU A 739 9.73 3.62 -24.40
CA LEU A 739 8.92 3.74 -25.60
C LEU A 739 8.97 5.14 -26.20
N SER A 740 8.27 6.13 -25.62
CA SER A 740 8.03 7.42 -26.29
C SER A 740 9.30 8.21 -26.64
N ASN A 741 10.24 8.34 -25.69
CA ASN A 741 11.43 9.21 -25.84
C ASN A 741 12.62 8.52 -26.52
N PHE A 742 12.54 7.19 -26.72
CA PHE A 742 13.64 6.39 -27.25
C PHE A 742 13.16 5.53 -28.43
N TYR A 743 12.53 4.38 -28.16
CA TYR A 743 12.25 3.39 -29.19
C TYR A 743 11.29 3.91 -30.26
N LEU A 744 10.17 4.51 -29.86
CA LEU A 744 9.16 5.04 -30.77
C LEU A 744 9.61 6.30 -31.52
N ASP A 745 10.59 7.05 -30.98
CA ASP A 745 11.14 8.23 -31.65
C ASP A 745 12.07 7.82 -32.79
N ILE A 746 13.00 6.88 -32.52
CA ILE A 746 13.87 6.25 -33.52
C ILE A 746 13.02 5.48 -34.56
N ALA A 747 11.98 4.78 -34.11
CA ALA A 747 11.12 3.97 -34.98
C ALA A 747 10.35 4.77 -36.03
N LYS A 748 10.13 6.08 -35.87
CA LYS A 748 9.40 6.90 -36.86
C LYS A 748 10.01 6.79 -38.25
N ASP A 749 11.34 6.82 -38.38
CA ASP A 749 12.00 6.74 -39.68
C ASP A 749 11.66 5.43 -40.41
N ARG A 750 11.80 4.29 -39.73
CA ARG A 750 11.48 2.95 -40.29
C ARG A 750 9.99 2.68 -40.46
N LEU A 751 9.12 3.22 -39.62
CA LEU A 751 7.67 3.04 -39.74
C LEU A 751 7.08 3.88 -40.89
N TYR A 752 7.62 5.08 -41.09
CA TYR A 752 7.05 6.09 -41.99
C TYR A 752 7.73 6.12 -43.37
N ILE A 753 9.05 5.93 -43.44
CA ILE A 753 9.84 6.12 -44.66
C ILE A 753 9.98 4.83 -45.46
N SER A 754 10.20 3.68 -44.81
CA SER A 754 10.28 2.39 -45.50
C SER A 754 8.96 2.02 -46.18
N ALA A 755 9.06 1.22 -47.24
CA ALA A 755 7.93 0.63 -47.96
C ALA A 755 7.06 -0.23 -47.03
N GLU A 756 5.77 -0.37 -47.38
CA GLU A 756 4.77 -1.01 -46.50
C GLU A 756 5.18 -2.42 -46.05
N ASN A 757 5.72 -3.24 -46.98
CA ASN A 757 6.16 -4.61 -46.75
C ASN A 757 7.66 -4.79 -46.53
N ALA A 758 8.42 -3.69 -46.36
CA ALA A 758 9.87 -3.79 -46.15
C ALA A 758 10.20 -4.49 -44.83
N PHE A 759 11.21 -5.36 -44.84
CA PHE A 759 11.72 -6.06 -43.66
C PHE A 759 12.00 -5.09 -42.50
N ARG A 760 12.60 -3.93 -42.81
CA ARG A 760 12.92 -2.83 -41.89
C ARG A 760 11.71 -2.30 -41.11
N ARG A 761 10.53 -2.34 -41.72
CA ARG A 761 9.25 -1.92 -41.14
C ARG A 761 8.53 -3.06 -40.43
N ARG A 762 8.48 -4.26 -41.02
CA ARG A 762 7.82 -5.44 -40.45
C ARG A 762 8.48 -5.93 -39.15
N SER A 763 9.82 -5.88 -39.07
CA SER A 763 10.57 -6.10 -37.81
C SER A 763 10.14 -5.14 -36.70
N CYS A 764 9.90 -3.86 -37.03
CA CYS A 764 9.43 -2.88 -36.06
C CYS A 764 8.02 -3.23 -35.57
N GLN A 765 7.10 -3.46 -36.51
CA GLN A 765 5.69 -3.76 -36.20
C GLN A 765 5.54 -5.03 -35.37
N THR A 766 6.42 -6.02 -35.56
CA THR A 766 6.52 -7.21 -34.71
C THR A 766 6.72 -6.83 -33.24
N VAL A 767 7.72 -6.00 -32.92
CA VAL A 767 7.98 -5.54 -31.56
C VAL A 767 6.88 -4.59 -31.05
N LEU A 768 6.32 -3.72 -31.90
CA LEU A 768 5.19 -2.86 -31.51
C LEU A 768 3.93 -3.65 -31.14
N ALA A 769 3.65 -4.75 -31.84
CA ALA A 769 2.54 -5.64 -31.53
C ALA A 769 2.74 -6.33 -30.17
N ILE A 770 3.92 -6.90 -29.94
CA ILE A 770 4.31 -7.51 -28.65
C ILE A 770 4.21 -6.48 -27.52
N ALA A 771 4.74 -5.26 -27.72
CA ALA A 771 4.67 -4.17 -26.76
C ALA A 771 3.23 -3.81 -26.39
N LEU A 772 2.35 -3.72 -27.39
CA LEU A 772 0.96 -3.31 -27.22
C LEU A 772 0.11 -4.35 -26.49
N GLU A 773 0.21 -5.63 -26.89
CA GLU A 773 -0.51 -6.71 -26.22
C GLU A 773 -0.05 -6.86 -24.77
N ASN A 774 1.26 -6.88 -24.52
CA ASN A 774 1.79 -7.02 -23.17
C ASN A 774 1.52 -5.80 -22.29
N LEU A 775 1.55 -4.58 -22.84
CA LEU A 775 1.12 -3.38 -22.12
C LEU A 775 -0.37 -3.48 -21.73
N ALA A 776 -1.25 -3.88 -22.64
CA ALA A 776 -2.68 -4.04 -22.36
C ALA A 776 -2.91 -5.07 -21.24
N ARG A 777 -2.27 -6.25 -21.32
CA ARG A 777 -2.35 -7.30 -20.28
C ARG A 777 -1.82 -6.83 -18.93
N ALA A 778 -0.67 -6.16 -18.91
CA ALA A 778 -0.02 -5.71 -17.68
C ALA A 778 -0.81 -4.62 -16.94
N ILE A 779 -1.45 -3.69 -17.66
CA ILE A 779 -2.25 -2.62 -17.03
C ILE A 779 -3.67 -3.05 -16.68
N ALA A 780 -4.17 -4.17 -17.22
CA ALA A 780 -5.56 -4.63 -17.07
C ALA A 780 -6.08 -4.77 -15.61
N PRO A 781 -5.27 -5.10 -14.59
CA PRO A 781 -5.75 -5.07 -13.20
C PRO A 781 -6.12 -3.68 -12.68
N VAL A 782 -5.39 -2.65 -13.11
CA VAL A 782 -5.55 -1.27 -12.62
C VAL A 782 -6.34 -0.42 -13.60
N LEU A 783 -5.89 -0.32 -14.85
CA LEU A 783 -6.50 0.44 -15.94
C LEU A 783 -7.39 -0.47 -16.77
N CYS A 784 -8.39 -1.08 -16.11
CA CYS A 784 -9.18 -2.16 -16.69
C CYS A 784 -9.95 -1.73 -17.95
N HIS A 785 -10.44 -0.48 -18.01
CA HIS A 785 -11.18 0.01 -19.16
C HIS A 785 -10.24 0.34 -20.33
N LEU A 786 -9.10 0.99 -20.07
CA LEU A 786 -8.10 1.31 -21.09
C LEU A 786 -7.49 0.03 -21.70
N ALA A 787 -7.22 -0.99 -20.87
CA ALA A 787 -6.71 -2.28 -21.36
C ALA A 787 -7.68 -2.95 -22.34
N GLU A 788 -8.97 -3.02 -21.98
CA GLU A 788 -10.02 -3.55 -22.84
C GLU A 788 -10.23 -2.69 -24.10
N ASP A 789 -10.21 -1.36 -23.97
CA ASP A 789 -10.32 -0.44 -25.12
C ASP A 789 -9.15 -0.63 -26.09
N ILE A 790 -7.93 -0.80 -25.60
CA ILE A 790 -6.77 -1.13 -26.45
C ILE A 790 -7.00 -2.46 -27.17
N TRP A 791 -7.47 -3.50 -26.46
CA TRP A 791 -7.68 -4.84 -27.00
C TRP A 791 -8.74 -4.86 -28.11
N GLN A 792 -9.87 -4.17 -27.91
CA GLN A 792 -10.96 -4.07 -28.89
C GLN A 792 -10.58 -3.30 -30.16
N TYR A 793 -9.52 -2.49 -30.12
CA TYR A 793 -9.02 -1.74 -31.27
C TYR A 793 -7.79 -2.37 -31.96
N LEU A 794 -7.34 -3.56 -31.52
CA LEU A 794 -6.29 -4.30 -32.22
C LEU A 794 -6.66 -4.52 -33.70
N PRO A 795 -5.77 -4.19 -34.65
CA PRO A 795 -6.10 -4.19 -36.08
C PRO A 795 -6.09 -5.59 -36.73
N TYR A 796 -5.63 -6.61 -35.98
CA TYR A 796 -5.52 -8.00 -36.40
C TYR A 796 -6.35 -8.93 -35.51
N PRO A 797 -6.77 -10.11 -35.99
CA PRO A 797 -7.57 -11.04 -35.21
C PRO A 797 -6.74 -11.69 -34.09
N THR A 798 -7.17 -11.48 -32.85
CA THR A 798 -6.73 -12.25 -31.68
C THR A 798 -7.68 -13.43 -31.41
N PRO A 799 -7.19 -14.53 -30.80
CA PRO A 799 -8.05 -15.66 -30.41
C PRO A 799 -9.02 -15.31 -29.26
N TYR A 800 -8.75 -14.23 -28.53
CA TYR A 800 -9.47 -13.78 -27.34
C TYR A 800 -10.27 -12.50 -27.63
N LYS A 801 -11.52 -12.40 -27.17
CA LYS A 801 -12.37 -11.21 -27.42
C LYS A 801 -12.19 -10.12 -26.39
N SER A 802 -11.65 -10.44 -25.22
CA SER A 802 -11.27 -9.50 -24.16
C SER A 802 -9.81 -9.71 -23.75
N VAL A 803 -9.16 -8.65 -23.27
CA VAL A 803 -7.82 -8.73 -22.67
C VAL A 803 -7.77 -9.70 -21.49
N PHE A 804 -8.86 -9.83 -20.74
CA PHE A 804 -8.92 -10.71 -19.57
C PHE A 804 -8.97 -12.20 -19.93
N GLU A 805 -9.45 -12.53 -21.14
CA GLU A 805 -9.42 -13.90 -21.67
C GLU A 805 -8.02 -14.29 -22.16
N ALA A 806 -7.15 -13.32 -22.44
CA ALA A 806 -5.80 -13.57 -22.95
C ALA A 806 -4.81 -14.03 -21.86
N GLY A 807 -5.16 -13.83 -20.58
CA GLY A 807 -4.30 -14.11 -19.43
C GLY A 807 -3.20 -13.07 -19.25
N TRP A 808 -2.26 -13.37 -18.35
CA TRP A 808 -1.14 -12.48 -18.02
C TRP A 808 -0.20 -12.21 -19.21
N VAL A 809 0.79 -11.34 -18.98
CA VAL A 809 1.87 -10.98 -19.91
C VAL A 809 2.54 -12.24 -20.47
N GLN A 810 2.75 -12.28 -21.78
CA GLN A 810 3.43 -13.35 -22.48
C GLN A 810 4.84 -12.90 -22.88
N LEU A 811 5.84 -13.49 -22.22
CA LEU A 811 7.27 -13.27 -22.50
C LEU A 811 7.87 -14.57 -23.02
N ASP A 812 8.79 -14.46 -23.98
CA ASP A 812 9.63 -15.57 -24.41
C ASP A 812 10.97 -15.51 -23.66
N GLU A 813 11.39 -16.62 -23.06
CA GLU A 813 12.63 -16.70 -22.27
C GLU A 813 13.86 -16.27 -23.09
N LYS A 814 13.86 -16.53 -24.41
CA LYS A 814 14.97 -16.15 -25.30
C LYS A 814 15.16 -14.64 -25.47
N TRP A 815 14.21 -13.82 -25.03
CA TRP A 815 14.34 -12.36 -25.07
C TRP A 815 15.24 -11.83 -23.95
N ALA A 816 15.44 -12.57 -22.85
CA ALA A 816 16.29 -12.16 -21.76
C ALA A 816 17.78 -12.26 -22.17
N ASN A 817 18.42 -11.12 -22.44
CA ASN A 817 19.83 -11.06 -22.85
C ASN A 817 20.58 -9.93 -22.11
N PRO A 818 21.10 -10.20 -20.89
CA PRO A 818 21.75 -9.19 -20.05
C PRO A 818 23.05 -8.60 -20.65
N GLU A 819 23.74 -9.34 -21.53
CA GLU A 819 24.93 -8.80 -22.22
C GLU A 819 24.54 -7.75 -23.25
N LEU A 820 23.44 -8.00 -23.97
CA LEU A 820 22.83 -7.01 -24.86
C LEU A 820 22.33 -5.78 -24.08
N GLY A 821 21.72 -5.98 -22.91
CA GLY A 821 21.32 -4.89 -22.01
C GLY A 821 22.48 -3.93 -21.71
N LYS A 822 23.59 -4.46 -21.21
CA LYS A 822 24.82 -3.70 -20.90
C LYS A 822 25.42 -2.97 -22.11
N SER A 823 25.38 -3.59 -23.29
CA SER A 823 25.83 -2.94 -24.54
C SER A 823 24.97 -1.70 -24.85
N TRP A 824 23.65 -1.83 -24.69
CA TRP A 824 22.70 -0.77 -25.00
C TRP A 824 22.59 0.31 -23.94
N GLU A 825 22.92 0.04 -22.67
CA GLU A 825 23.12 1.06 -21.64
C GLU A 825 24.18 2.08 -22.09
N TYR A 826 25.33 1.61 -22.58
CA TYR A 826 26.38 2.48 -23.11
C TYR A 826 25.91 3.26 -24.37
N LEU A 827 25.23 2.60 -25.32
CA LEU A 827 24.67 3.28 -26.49
C LEU A 827 23.64 4.36 -26.11
N ARG A 828 22.82 4.13 -25.08
CA ARG A 828 21.88 5.13 -24.54
C ARG A 828 22.59 6.27 -23.82
N GLN A 829 23.68 6.02 -23.09
CA GLN A 829 24.53 7.05 -22.51
C GLN A 829 25.11 7.97 -23.60
N VAL A 830 25.72 7.38 -24.64
CA VAL A 830 26.25 8.13 -25.80
C VAL A 830 25.15 8.93 -26.50
N ARG A 831 23.98 8.34 -26.75
CA ARG A 831 22.80 9.07 -27.28
C ARG A 831 22.38 10.24 -26.39
N GLY A 832 22.46 10.07 -25.06
CA GLY A 832 22.18 11.11 -24.08
C GLY A 832 23.08 12.33 -24.25
N GLU A 833 24.39 12.14 -24.35
CA GLU A 833 25.35 13.23 -24.58
C GLU A 833 25.19 13.87 -25.97
N VAL A 834 24.98 13.07 -27.01
CA VAL A 834 24.71 13.58 -28.37
C VAL A 834 23.45 14.45 -28.41
N ASN A 835 22.37 14.02 -27.75
CA ASN A 835 21.13 14.80 -27.64
C ASN A 835 21.35 16.14 -26.92
N LYS A 836 22.18 16.21 -25.88
CA LYS A 836 22.48 17.50 -25.20
C LYS A 836 23.10 18.52 -26.15
N VAL A 837 24.05 18.09 -26.99
CA VAL A 837 24.72 19.00 -27.95
C VAL A 837 23.80 19.35 -29.12
N LEU A 838 22.98 18.42 -29.60
CA LEU A 838 21.94 18.69 -30.60
C LEU A 838 20.91 19.73 -30.09
N GLU A 839 20.47 19.60 -28.83
CA GLU A 839 19.55 20.55 -28.20
C GLU A 839 20.18 21.93 -28.00
N LEU A 840 21.46 22.01 -27.63
CA LEU A 840 22.20 23.28 -27.57
C LEU A 840 22.22 23.96 -28.96
N ALA A 841 22.65 23.24 -30.00
CA ALA A 841 22.69 23.73 -31.38
C ALA A 841 21.30 24.15 -31.91
N ARG A 842 20.23 23.46 -31.48
CA ARG A 842 18.84 23.82 -31.79
C ARG A 842 18.38 25.08 -31.05
N SER A 843 18.74 25.22 -29.77
CA SER A 843 18.37 26.38 -28.96
C SER A 843 18.99 27.68 -29.48
N GLU A 844 20.23 27.62 -29.99
CA GLU A 844 20.93 28.73 -30.65
C GLU A 844 20.55 28.90 -32.15
N LYS A 845 19.65 28.05 -32.67
CA LYS A 845 19.13 28.07 -34.05
C LYS A 845 20.18 27.79 -35.13
N ALA A 846 21.28 27.12 -34.79
CA ALA A 846 22.22 26.60 -35.79
C ALA A 846 21.60 25.48 -36.63
N ILE A 847 20.71 24.68 -36.03
CA ILE A 847 19.85 23.69 -36.68
C ILE A 847 18.38 23.88 -36.25
N GLY A 848 17.42 23.56 -37.12
CA GLY A 848 15.99 23.54 -36.80
C GLY A 848 15.54 22.19 -36.24
N ALA A 849 15.75 21.12 -37.00
CA ALA A 849 15.53 19.74 -36.59
C ALA A 849 16.84 18.97 -36.40
N PRO A 850 16.89 17.91 -35.56
CA PRO A 850 18.07 17.03 -35.44
C PRO A 850 18.55 16.44 -36.76
N LEU A 851 17.64 16.19 -37.72
CA LEU A 851 17.98 15.74 -39.08
C LEU A 851 18.80 16.77 -39.89
N GLU A 852 18.88 18.04 -39.49
CA GLU A 852 19.77 19.02 -40.13
C GLU A 852 21.23 18.90 -39.66
N ALA A 853 21.51 18.00 -38.71
CA ALA A 853 22.83 17.83 -38.12
C ALA A 853 23.65 16.67 -38.71
N LYS A 854 24.97 16.90 -38.72
CA LYS A 854 26.02 15.88 -38.75
C LYS A 854 26.67 15.85 -37.37
N VAL A 855 26.67 14.68 -36.75
CA VAL A 855 27.28 14.45 -35.43
C VAL A 855 28.72 14.00 -35.64
N LEU A 856 29.65 14.69 -35.00
CA LEU A 856 31.06 14.32 -34.90
C LEU A 856 31.27 13.63 -33.55
N LEU A 857 31.85 12.43 -33.52
CA LEU A 857 31.93 11.61 -32.32
C LEU A 857 33.35 11.08 -32.09
N TYR A 858 33.99 11.52 -31.02
CA TYR A 858 35.30 11.05 -30.59
C TYR A 858 35.15 10.17 -29.34
N VAL A 859 35.72 8.96 -29.37
CA VAL A 859 35.73 8.04 -28.21
C VAL A 859 37.18 7.67 -27.91
N PRO A 860 37.75 8.04 -26.75
CA PRO A 860 39.14 7.72 -26.41
C PRO A 860 39.42 6.21 -26.36
N ASP A 861 38.46 5.44 -25.83
CA ASP A 861 38.52 3.98 -25.71
C ASP A 861 38.41 3.32 -27.10
N GLY A 862 39.46 2.60 -27.50
CA GLY A 862 39.56 1.96 -28.80
C GLY A 862 38.57 0.82 -29.03
N GLU A 863 38.19 0.06 -27.99
CA GLU A 863 37.24 -1.05 -28.11
C GLU A 863 35.81 -0.50 -28.27
N LYS A 864 35.44 0.50 -27.47
CA LYS A 864 34.16 1.21 -27.60
C LYS A 864 34.06 1.93 -28.95
N ARG A 865 35.15 2.57 -29.41
CA ARG A 865 35.23 3.18 -30.75
C ARG A 865 35.00 2.14 -31.85
N GLN A 866 35.62 0.96 -31.76
CA GLN A 866 35.45 -0.11 -32.76
C GLN A 866 34.01 -0.65 -32.79
N LYS A 867 33.35 -0.80 -31.63
CA LYS A 867 31.92 -1.17 -31.55
C LYS A 867 31.03 -0.13 -32.21
N LEU A 868 31.24 1.15 -31.93
CA LEU A 868 30.50 2.24 -32.57
C LEU A 868 30.77 2.32 -34.09
N GLN A 869 31.99 2.01 -34.53
CA GLN A 869 32.34 1.98 -35.96
C GLN A 869 31.63 0.86 -36.73
N ALA A 870 31.37 -0.29 -36.09
CA ALA A 870 30.53 -1.34 -36.66
C ALA A 870 29.07 -0.89 -36.87
N LEU A 871 28.60 0.06 -36.07
CA LEU A 871 27.28 0.70 -36.20
C LEU A 871 27.30 1.97 -37.09
N ASN A 872 28.42 2.28 -37.76
CA ASN A 872 28.53 3.46 -38.62
C ASN A 872 29.10 3.11 -40.02
N PRO A 873 28.33 2.36 -40.86
CA PRO A 873 28.75 2.04 -42.22
C PRO A 873 28.87 3.31 -43.08
N SER A 874 29.76 3.30 -44.08
CA SER A 874 29.93 4.46 -44.97
C SER A 874 28.68 4.70 -45.83
N THR A 875 28.29 5.96 -45.99
CA THR A 875 27.12 6.37 -46.80
C THR A 875 27.23 5.90 -48.26
N ASP A 876 28.45 5.92 -48.81
CA ASP A 876 28.74 5.45 -50.17
C ASP A 876 28.37 3.97 -50.39
N SER A 877 28.34 3.14 -49.34
CA SER A 877 27.99 1.72 -49.46
C SER A 877 26.52 1.47 -49.82
N LEU A 878 25.63 2.42 -49.51
CA LEU A 878 24.21 2.37 -49.89
C LEU A 878 23.99 2.90 -51.29
N ALA A 879 24.65 4.01 -51.65
CA ALA A 879 24.63 4.54 -53.02
C ALA A 879 25.22 3.52 -54.01
N ALA A 880 26.31 2.85 -53.66
CA ALA A 880 26.94 1.81 -54.49
C ALA A 880 26.00 0.62 -54.78
N LYS A 881 25.15 0.21 -53.81
CA LYS A 881 24.14 -0.84 -54.05
C LYS A 881 23.08 -0.39 -55.05
N TYR A 882 22.54 0.82 -54.89
CA TYR A 882 21.54 1.36 -55.80
C TYR A 882 22.11 1.52 -57.23
N MET A 883 23.34 2.02 -57.36
CA MET A 883 24.02 2.14 -58.65
C MET A 883 24.29 0.77 -59.31
N GLN A 884 24.70 -0.25 -58.54
CA GLN A 884 24.81 -1.62 -59.06
C GLN A 884 23.45 -2.20 -59.49
N GLN A 885 22.36 -1.94 -58.76
CA GLN A 885 21.02 -2.37 -59.15
C GLN A 885 20.55 -1.67 -60.44
N GLN A 886 20.74 -0.35 -60.56
CA GLN A 886 20.45 0.37 -61.81
C GLN A 886 21.31 -0.13 -62.98
N GLU A 887 22.62 -0.32 -62.81
CA GLU A 887 23.46 -0.91 -63.86
C GLU A 887 22.97 -2.31 -64.25
N THR A 888 22.57 -3.15 -63.30
CA THR A 888 22.05 -4.49 -63.58
C THR A 888 20.70 -4.46 -64.29
N GLU A 889 19.79 -3.54 -63.93
CA GLU A 889 18.48 -3.41 -64.56
C GLU A 889 18.58 -2.78 -65.97
N ILE A 890 19.48 -1.80 -66.16
CA ILE A 890 19.82 -1.24 -67.47
C ILE A 890 20.47 -2.32 -68.35
N VAL A 891 21.45 -3.07 -67.82
CA VAL A 891 22.06 -4.20 -68.53
C VAL A 891 21.01 -5.25 -68.86
N SER A 892 20.07 -5.59 -67.98
CA SER A 892 18.98 -6.53 -68.27
C SER A 892 18.06 -6.03 -69.37
N LYS A 893 17.56 -4.78 -69.30
CA LYS A 893 16.69 -4.18 -70.33
C LYS A 893 17.41 -4.04 -71.68
N VAL A 894 18.73 -3.80 -71.67
CA VAL A 894 19.58 -3.80 -72.86
C VAL A 894 19.84 -5.23 -73.36
N LEU A 895 19.99 -6.22 -72.48
CA LEU A 895 20.15 -7.62 -72.86
C LEU A 895 18.87 -8.16 -73.50
N ASP A 896 17.70 -7.87 -72.93
CA ASP A 896 16.39 -8.24 -73.49
C ASP A 896 16.14 -7.58 -74.86
N ALA A 897 16.64 -6.36 -75.06
CA ALA A 897 16.60 -5.67 -76.36
C ALA A 897 17.61 -6.26 -77.38
N ILE A 898 18.77 -6.75 -76.93
CA ILE A 898 19.82 -7.34 -77.78
C ILE A 898 19.54 -8.81 -78.11
N LEU A 899 18.94 -9.58 -77.20
CA LEU A 899 18.61 -11.00 -77.35
C LEU A 899 17.56 -11.29 -78.44
N LEU A 900 16.88 -10.25 -78.94
CA LEU A 900 16.04 -10.32 -80.14
C LEU A 900 16.84 -10.30 -81.47
N THR A 901 18.16 -10.13 -81.43
CA THR A 901 19.02 -10.02 -82.62
C THR A 901 20.33 -10.83 -82.54
N PHE A 902 20.32 -11.93 -83.29
CA PHE A 902 21.47 -12.68 -83.84
C PHE A 902 22.26 -13.69 -82.97
N ASP A 903 22.52 -14.82 -83.65
CA ASP A 903 23.24 -16.03 -83.26
C ASP A 903 24.75 -15.93 -83.58
N PRO A 904 25.64 -16.44 -82.70
CA PRO A 904 27.01 -16.76 -83.11
C PRO A 904 27.54 -18.16 -82.68
N GLN A 905 28.18 -18.83 -83.65
CA GLN A 905 29.04 -20.03 -83.54
C GLN A 905 30.54 -19.63 -83.73
N PRO A 906 31.57 -20.44 -83.38
CA PRO A 906 32.48 -20.03 -82.28
C PRO A 906 34.01 -20.13 -82.60
N VAL A 907 34.82 -20.37 -81.55
CA VAL A 907 36.30 -20.68 -81.49
C VAL A 907 37.23 -19.44 -81.74
N ILE A 908 38.42 -19.20 -81.16
CA ILE A 908 39.56 -20.04 -80.70
C ILE A 908 40.32 -19.46 -79.47
N ARG A 909 40.87 -20.35 -78.60
CA ARG A 909 41.85 -20.10 -77.51
C ARG A 909 43.31 -20.37 -77.94
N LYS A 910 44.30 -19.60 -77.42
CA LYS A 910 45.76 -19.92 -77.27
C LYS A 910 46.53 -18.72 -76.64
N THR A 911 47.70 -18.76 -75.96
CA THR A 911 48.44 -19.74 -75.10
C THR A 911 49.71 -19.11 -74.47
N ILE A 912 50.21 -19.69 -73.35
CA ILE A 912 51.64 -19.79 -72.90
C ILE A 912 52.30 -18.69 -72.01
N ASP A 913 53.15 -19.21 -71.11
CA ASP A 913 54.08 -18.70 -70.06
C ASP A 913 55.24 -17.75 -70.56
N TYR A 914 56.21 -17.20 -69.78
CA TYR A 914 57.12 -17.81 -68.78
C TYR A 914 57.98 -16.80 -67.93
N HIS A 915 58.33 -17.22 -66.69
CA HIS A 915 59.56 -17.01 -65.85
C HIS A 915 60.37 -15.68 -65.81
N THR A 916 60.90 -15.27 -64.64
CA THR A 916 62.28 -15.67 -64.17
C THR A 916 62.55 -15.54 -62.64
N ARG A 917 63.66 -16.14 -62.16
CA ARG A 917 64.20 -16.31 -60.77
C ARG A 917 65.25 -15.20 -60.40
N PRO A 918 66.06 -15.18 -59.27
CA PRO A 918 66.35 -16.22 -58.23
C PRO A 918 66.70 -15.81 -56.74
N THR A 919 66.86 -16.84 -55.87
CA THR A 919 67.72 -17.06 -54.65
C THR A 919 68.26 -15.88 -53.78
N VAL A 920 68.39 -16.00 -52.43
CA VAL A 920 69.52 -16.66 -51.68
C VAL A 920 69.18 -16.86 -50.16
N GLN A 921 69.99 -17.65 -49.43
CA GLN A 921 69.83 -18.16 -48.06
C GLN A 921 70.24 -17.23 -46.88
N ALA A 922 69.68 -17.55 -45.69
CA ALA A 922 70.20 -17.50 -44.30
C ALA A 922 71.21 -16.40 -43.81
N LYS A 923 70.90 -15.80 -42.65
CA LYS A 923 71.82 -14.97 -41.83
C LYS A 923 72.32 -15.72 -40.58
N THR A 924 73.58 -15.48 -40.20
CA THR A 924 74.25 -16.00 -38.99
C THR A 924 74.52 -14.91 -37.93
N SER A 925 74.85 -15.36 -36.72
CA SER A 925 74.77 -14.61 -35.45
C SER A 925 75.92 -13.64 -35.13
N LEU A 926 76.31 -12.74 -36.04
CA LEU A 926 77.37 -11.75 -35.78
C LEU A 926 76.97 -10.27 -35.98
N ASP A 927 75.90 -9.97 -36.70
CA ASP A 927 75.38 -8.59 -36.83
C ASP A 927 74.75 -8.10 -35.51
N ARG A 928 74.04 -8.99 -34.81
CA ARG A 928 73.23 -8.70 -33.61
C ARG A 928 74.06 -8.26 -32.39
N ALA A 929 75.39 -8.39 -32.43
CA ALA A 929 76.30 -7.98 -31.37
C ALA A 929 76.79 -6.53 -31.51
N LYS A 930 76.65 -5.91 -32.70
CA LYS A 930 77.05 -4.51 -32.92
C LYS A 930 75.93 -3.52 -32.59
N GLU A 931 74.69 -3.83 -32.95
CA GLU A 931 73.52 -2.99 -32.59
C GLU A 931 73.41 -2.75 -31.08
N ILE A 932 73.71 -3.77 -30.25
CA ILE A 932 73.60 -3.68 -28.79
C ILE A 932 74.60 -2.67 -28.19
N VAL A 933 75.78 -2.52 -28.80
CA VAL A 933 76.83 -1.61 -28.29
C VAL A 933 76.53 -0.15 -28.67
N GLU A 934 76.00 0.11 -29.87
CA GLU A 934 75.53 1.45 -30.26
C GLU A 934 74.27 1.86 -29.48
N THR A 935 73.35 0.92 -29.19
CA THR A 935 72.14 1.22 -28.41
C THR A 935 72.46 1.69 -26.98
N VAL A 936 73.44 1.07 -26.31
CA VAL A 936 73.86 1.47 -24.95
C VAL A 936 74.60 2.82 -24.95
N ALA A 937 75.37 3.12 -25.99
CA ALA A 937 76.06 4.41 -26.12
C ALA A 937 75.07 5.58 -26.27
N ASN A 938 74.03 5.41 -27.10
CA ASN A 938 72.98 6.41 -27.27
C ASN A 938 72.15 6.61 -25.99
N PHE A 939 71.79 5.52 -25.30
CA PHE A 939 71.04 5.57 -24.04
C PHE A 939 71.75 6.36 -22.93
N LEU A 940 73.08 6.31 -22.86
CA LEU A 940 73.86 7.08 -21.89
C LEU A 940 74.02 8.56 -22.28
N GLY A 941 73.91 8.89 -23.58
CA GLY A 941 73.94 10.26 -24.08
C GLY A 941 72.66 11.06 -23.76
N ASP A 942 71.50 10.41 -23.84
CA ASP A 942 70.18 11.03 -23.59
C ASP A 942 69.80 11.11 -22.10
N LEU A 943 70.61 10.52 -21.21
CA LEU A 943 70.32 10.42 -19.77
C LEU A 943 70.06 11.77 -19.08
N PRO A 944 70.77 12.89 -19.36
CA PRO A 944 70.49 14.18 -18.75
C PRO A 944 69.12 14.76 -19.17
N THR A 945 68.75 14.58 -20.43
CA THR A 945 67.47 15.02 -21.01
C THR A 945 66.31 14.16 -20.50
N MET A 946 66.55 12.86 -20.31
CA MET A 946 65.58 11.92 -19.76
C MET A 946 65.33 12.18 -18.26
N ILE A 947 66.36 12.49 -17.47
CA ILE A 947 66.21 12.93 -16.06
C ILE A 947 65.46 14.27 -15.98
N GLY A 948 65.71 15.20 -16.90
CA GLY A 948 64.97 16.46 -17.01
C GLY A 948 63.47 16.24 -17.25
N LYS A 949 63.10 15.36 -18.19
CA LYS A 949 61.69 14.99 -18.43
C LYS A 949 61.05 14.26 -17.26
N ILE A 950 61.75 13.30 -16.65
CA ILE A 950 61.26 12.60 -15.45
C ILE A 950 60.99 13.59 -14.32
N TRP A 951 61.76 14.68 -14.18
CA TRP A 951 61.52 15.71 -13.16
C TRP A 951 60.29 16.60 -13.45
N GLU A 952 59.93 16.84 -14.72
CA GLU A 952 58.69 17.54 -15.07
C GLU A 952 57.45 16.64 -15.01
N GLU A 953 57.56 15.39 -15.47
CA GLU A 953 56.47 14.39 -15.42
C GLU A 953 56.22 13.85 -13.99
N SER A 954 57.20 13.93 -13.08
CA SER A 954 57.03 13.52 -11.67
C SER A 954 56.44 14.58 -10.75
N LYS A 955 55.99 15.74 -11.25
CA LYS A 955 55.29 16.74 -10.42
C LYS A 955 54.09 16.15 -9.70
N ASP A 956 53.27 15.37 -10.41
CA ASP A 956 52.06 14.77 -9.84
C ASP A 956 52.40 13.60 -8.91
N ALA A 957 53.46 12.84 -9.19
CA ALA A 957 53.95 11.80 -8.27
C ALA A 957 54.51 12.41 -6.97
N ALA A 958 55.25 13.52 -7.04
CA ALA A 958 55.73 14.24 -5.87
C ALA A 958 54.59 14.91 -5.09
N ILE A 959 53.56 15.42 -5.77
CA ILE A 959 52.34 15.94 -5.15
C ILE A 959 51.54 14.81 -4.48
N VAL A 960 51.39 13.63 -5.11
CA VAL A 960 50.71 12.48 -4.50
C VAL A 960 51.50 11.94 -3.30
N VAL A 961 52.83 11.85 -3.37
CA VAL A 961 53.65 11.47 -2.21
C VAL A 961 53.59 12.53 -1.11
N MET A 962 53.63 13.83 -1.43
CA MET A 962 53.44 14.89 -0.42
C MET A 962 52.01 14.94 0.14
N LEU A 963 50.98 14.62 -0.65
CA LEU A 963 49.59 14.50 -0.18
C LEU A 963 49.38 13.27 0.68
N LEU A 964 50.03 12.14 0.37
CA LEU A 964 50.03 10.95 1.22
C LEU A 964 50.80 11.20 2.51
N PHE A 965 51.94 11.91 2.47
CA PHE A 965 52.70 12.28 3.66
C PHE A 965 51.95 13.34 4.50
N ALA A 966 51.28 14.30 3.86
CA ALA A 966 50.41 15.27 4.53
C ALA A 966 49.14 14.61 5.09
N ALA A 967 48.56 13.62 4.41
CA ALA A 967 47.45 12.83 4.92
C ALA A 967 47.89 11.97 6.11
N PHE A 968 49.10 11.42 6.09
CA PHE A 968 49.67 10.68 7.22
C PHE A 968 49.93 11.61 8.42
N ILE A 969 50.51 12.79 8.19
CA ILE A 969 50.69 13.82 9.24
C ILE A 969 49.33 14.31 9.77
N CYS A 970 48.35 14.57 8.90
CA CYS A 970 46.99 14.93 9.31
C CYS A 970 46.29 13.80 10.07
N PHE A 971 46.57 12.54 9.74
CA PHE A 971 46.04 11.38 10.46
C PHE A 971 46.71 11.24 11.83
N ASP A 972 48.03 11.36 11.94
CA ASP A 972 48.75 11.33 13.21
C ASP A 972 48.37 12.54 14.11
N VAL A 973 48.18 13.72 13.52
CA VAL A 973 47.68 14.90 14.25
C VAL A 973 46.21 14.71 14.66
N ALA A 974 45.36 14.14 13.80
CA ALA A 974 43.98 13.84 14.16
C ALA A 974 43.89 12.75 15.24
N GLN A 975 44.74 11.73 15.19
CA GLN A 975 44.87 10.70 16.24
C GLN A 975 45.39 11.29 17.54
N ALA A 976 46.41 12.15 17.51
CA ALA A 976 46.92 12.85 18.70
C ALA A 976 45.85 13.77 19.31
N VAL A 977 45.08 14.47 18.48
CA VAL A 977 43.95 15.32 18.90
C VAL A 977 42.79 14.47 19.44
N LEU A 978 42.42 13.36 18.80
CA LEU A 978 41.38 12.43 19.29
C LEU A 978 41.78 11.78 20.61
N THR A 979 43.04 11.36 20.75
CA THR A 979 43.58 10.82 22.00
C THR A 979 43.55 11.89 23.11
N SER A 980 43.94 13.13 22.78
CA SER A 980 43.89 14.26 23.74
C SER A 980 42.46 14.69 24.09
N ILE A 981 41.49 14.54 23.18
CA ILE A 981 40.07 14.85 23.43
C ILE A 981 39.43 13.75 24.29
N ASN A 982 39.82 12.47 24.12
CA ASN A 982 39.37 11.37 24.96
C ASN A 982 39.87 11.45 26.42
N GLU A 983 40.94 12.19 26.69
CA GLU A 983 41.40 12.50 28.05
C GLU A 983 40.61 13.62 28.73
N ILE A 984 39.71 14.32 28.02
CA ILE A 984 38.87 15.39 28.57
C ILE A 984 37.46 14.83 28.89
N PRO A 985 37.11 14.61 30.17
CA PRO A 985 35.77 14.17 30.53
C PRO A 985 34.73 15.24 30.13
N PHE A 986 33.59 14.79 29.58
CA PHE A 986 32.44 15.54 29.03
C PHE A 986 32.36 15.82 27.50
N LEU A 987 33.31 15.40 26.65
CA LEU A 987 33.16 15.58 25.18
C LEU A 987 32.73 14.34 24.37
N GLY A 988 32.89 13.12 24.89
CA GLY A 988 32.63 11.88 24.13
C GLY A 988 31.21 11.74 23.56
N SER A 989 30.18 11.99 24.38
CA SER A 989 28.78 11.85 23.97
C SER A 989 28.32 12.91 22.95
N GLY A 990 29.03 14.04 22.82
CA GLY A 990 28.80 15.01 21.74
C GLY A 990 29.28 14.50 20.39
N PHE A 991 30.44 13.83 20.36
CA PHE A 991 31.00 13.27 19.13
C PHE A 991 30.27 12.00 18.67
N GLU A 992 29.71 11.18 19.58
CA GLU A 992 28.81 10.08 19.19
C GLU A 992 27.55 10.60 18.48
N ALA A 993 26.91 11.66 19.01
CA ALA A 993 25.72 12.23 18.38
C ALA A 993 26.00 12.80 16.98
N ILE A 994 27.15 13.46 16.79
CA ILE A 994 27.60 13.97 15.49
C ILE A 994 27.98 12.81 14.55
N GLY A 995 28.69 11.80 15.05
CA GLY A 995 29.06 10.60 14.31
C GLY A 995 27.84 9.84 13.80
N ILE A 996 26.85 9.60 14.66
CA ILE A 996 25.56 8.99 14.30
C ILE A 996 24.82 9.87 13.27
N GLY A 997 24.80 11.20 13.46
CA GLY A 997 24.20 12.13 12.49
C GLY A 997 24.85 12.06 11.11
N CYS A 998 26.19 12.06 11.04
CA CYS A 998 26.94 11.92 9.79
C CYS A 998 26.80 10.53 9.18
N SER A 999 26.75 9.45 9.98
CA SER A 999 26.50 8.09 9.49
C SER A 999 25.10 7.94 8.92
N ILE A 1000 24.07 8.45 9.61
CA ILE A 1000 22.68 8.48 9.11
C ILE A 1000 22.61 9.29 7.81
N TRP A 1001 23.23 10.49 7.76
CA TRP A 1001 23.26 11.31 6.55
C TRP A 1001 23.97 10.60 5.40
N PHE A 1002 25.11 9.93 5.64
CA PHE A 1002 25.83 9.17 4.62
C PHE A 1002 25.02 7.97 4.12
N PHE A 1003 24.31 7.26 5.01
CA PHE A 1003 23.43 6.14 4.66
C PHE A 1003 22.20 6.60 3.86
N TRP A 1004 21.61 7.74 4.24
CA TRP A 1004 20.52 8.39 3.51
C TRP A 1004 20.97 8.86 2.13
N HIS A 1005 22.12 9.53 2.04
CA HIS A 1005 22.58 10.15 0.80
C HIS A 1005 23.14 9.14 -0.21
N ASN A 1006 23.98 8.19 0.24
CA ASN A 1006 24.71 7.28 -0.64
C ASN A 1006 24.13 5.87 -0.74
N LEU A 1007 23.35 5.37 0.24
CA LEU A 1007 22.83 4.00 0.23
C LEU A 1007 21.35 3.93 -0.19
N LEU A 1008 20.51 4.87 0.27
CA LEU A 1008 19.10 4.92 -0.14
C LEU A 1008 18.92 5.45 -1.58
N PHE A 1009 19.79 6.32 -2.08
CA PHE A 1009 19.73 6.86 -3.46
C PHE A 1009 20.80 6.31 -4.42
N ALA A 1010 21.57 5.28 -4.03
CA ALA A 1010 22.48 4.59 -4.95
C ALA A 1010 21.72 3.92 -6.11
N THR A 1011 22.12 4.24 -7.34
CA THR A 1011 21.49 3.75 -8.58
C THR A 1011 21.79 2.28 -8.91
N ASN A 1012 22.94 1.73 -8.48
CA ASN A 1012 23.37 0.36 -8.82
C ASN A 1012 23.38 -0.59 -7.60
N ARG A 1013 22.19 -0.86 -7.01
CA ARG A 1013 22.09 -1.72 -5.81
C ARG A 1013 22.54 -3.17 -6.02
N GLN A 1014 22.34 -3.74 -7.22
CA GLN A 1014 22.79 -5.11 -7.54
C GLN A 1014 24.32 -5.26 -7.51
N GLU A 1015 25.05 -4.27 -8.02
CA GLU A 1015 26.52 -4.30 -8.05
C GLU A 1015 27.11 -4.23 -6.64
N LEU A 1016 26.48 -3.46 -5.75
CA LEU A 1016 26.87 -3.40 -4.34
C LEU A 1016 26.56 -4.72 -3.60
N SER A 1017 25.42 -5.36 -3.90
CA SER A 1017 25.06 -6.68 -3.33
C SER A 1017 26.10 -7.73 -3.72
N GLN A 1018 26.45 -7.84 -5.00
CA GLN A 1018 27.44 -8.79 -5.50
C GLN A 1018 28.84 -8.54 -4.91
N LYS A 1019 29.25 -7.27 -4.77
CA LYS A 1019 30.51 -6.92 -4.11
C LYS A 1019 30.52 -7.27 -2.62
N VAL A 1020 29.39 -7.13 -1.92
CA VAL A 1020 29.24 -7.55 -0.52
C VAL A 1020 29.21 -9.09 -0.36
N GLU A 1021 28.63 -9.82 -1.32
CA GLU A 1021 28.69 -11.30 -1.33
C GLU A 1021 30.10 -11.81 -1.63
N LEU A 1022 30.80 -11.21 -2.60
CA LEU A 1022 32.21 -11.53 -2.86
C LEU A 1022 33.11 -11.24 -1.64
N LEU A 1023 32.94 -10.07 -1.00
CA LEU A 1023 33.64 -9.74 0.25
C LEU A 1023 33.28 -10.68 1.41
N LYS A 1024 32.03 -11.18 1.49
CA LYS A 1024 31.66 -12.21 2.47
C LYS A 1024 32.41 -13.52 2.23
N ILE A 1025 32.48 -13.98 0.97
CA ILE A 1025 33.20 -15.21 0.62
C ILE A 1025 34.70 -15.05 0.91
N GLU A 1026 35.28 -13.89 0.56
CA GLU A 1026 36.71 -13.60 0.71
C GLU A 1026 37.15 -13.39 2.17
N ILE A 1027 36.26 -12.86 3.04
CA ILE A 1027 36.55 -12.64 4.47
C ILE A 1027 36.17 -13.82 5.36
N LEU A 1028 35.06 -14.52 5.07
CA LEU A 1028 34.50 -15.57 5.94
C LEU A 1028 34.78 -17.00 5.46
N GLY A 1029 35.28 -17.20 4.24
CA GLY A 1029 35.75 -18.49 3.75
C GLY A 1029 34.67 -19.55 3.44
N ASN A 1030 33.39 -19.26 3.68
CA ASN A 1030 32.30 -20.22 3.42
C ASN A 1030 31.93 -20.27 1.93
N HIS A 1031 32.15 -21.44 1.31
CA HIS A 1031 31.61 -21.76 -0.01
C HIS A 1031 30.17 -22.29 0.11
N PRO A 1032 29.20 -21.80 -0.70
CA PRO A 1032 27.80 -22.25 -0.63
C PRO A 1032 27.56 -23.75 -0.90
N GLU A 1033 28.53 -24.46 -1.48
CA GLU A 1033 28.39 -25.87 -1.84
C GLU A 1033 28.56 -26.84 -0.65
N GLU A 1034 29.21 -26.43 0.45
CA GLU A 1034 29.37 -27.27 1.65
C GLU A 1034 28.08 -27.28 2.50
N GLU A 1035 27.41 -26.13 2.63
CA GLU A 1035 26.17 -26.00 3.42
C GLU A 1035 24.98 -26.77 2.82
N ILE A 1036 25.02 -27.05 1.50
CA ILE A 1036 24.02 -27.88 0.79
C ILE A 1036 24.33 -29.37 1.00
N ARG A 1037 25.60 -29.75 1.18
CA ARG A 1037 26.00 -31.14 1.45
C ARG A 1037 25.62 -31.60 2.85
N GLU A 1038 25.93 -30.82 3.88
CA GLU A 1038 25.57 -31.20 5.27
C GLU A 1038 24.04 -31.35 5.44
N LYS A 1039 23.25 -30.42 4.88
CA LYS A 1039 21.78 -30.48 4.96
C LYS A 1039 21.15 -31.64 4.16
N ALA A 1040 21.88 -32.28 3.25
CA ALA A 1040 21.41 -33.45 2.51
C ALA A 1040 21.66 -34.78 3.25
N GLU A 1041 22.64 -34.84 4.16
CA GLU A 1041 22.97 -36.06 4.90
C GLU A 1041 22.10 -36.26 6.16
N GLU A 1042 21.49 -35.20 6.71
CA GLU A 1042 20.69 -35.28 7.94
C GLU A 1042 19.22 -35.74 7.77
N ASN A 1043 18.66 -35.82 6.54
CA ASN A 1043 17.23 -36.17 6.38
C ASN A 1043 16.88 -36.99 5.12
N PRO A 1044 16.92 -38.34 5.17
CA PRO A 1044 16.76 -39.20 3.99
C PRO A 1044 15.34 -39.30 3.38
N SER A 1045 14.32 -38.60 3.90
CA SER A 1045 12.92 -38.84 3.53
C SER A 1045 12.31 -37.86 2.51
N LEU A 1046 13.13 -37.08 1.79
CA LEU A 1046 12.68 -36.03 0.85
C LEU A 1046 13.05 -36.32 -0.62
N ALA A 1047 12.95 -37.59 -1.05
CA ALA A 1047 13.08 -37.98 -2.46
C ALA A 1047 11.70 -38.28 -3.08
N PRO A 1048 11.10 -37.38 -3.88
CA PRO A 1048 9.89 -37.70 -4.63
C PRO A 1048 10.22 -38.63 -5.81
N SER A 1049 9.61 -39.82 -5.82
CA SER A 1049 9.74 -40.78 -6.92
C SER A 1049 8.97 -40.29 -8.16
N PRO A 1050 9.55 -40.31 -9.37
CA PRO A 1050 8.87 -39.87 -10.57
C PRO A 1050 7.84 -40.91 -11.03
N GLN A 1051 6.56 -40.53 -11.09
CA GLN A 1051 5.53 -41.24 -11.85
C GLN A 1051 5.08 -40.41 -13.06
N PRO A 1052 4.65 -41.03 -14.18
CA PRO A 1052 4.53 -40.34 -15.46
C PRO A 1052 3.24 -39.52 -15.55
N LEU A 1053 3.37 -38.23 -15.85
CA LEU A 1053 2.24 -37.38 -16.21
C LEU A 1053 1.72 -37.74 -17.61
N THR A 1054 0.49 -38.22 -17.70
CA THR A 1054 -0.26 -38.30 -18.96
C THR A 1054 -0.62 -36.90 -19.46
N PRO A 1055 -0.34 -36.53 -20.73
CA PRO A 1055 -0.63 -35.19 -21.22
C PRO A 1055 -2.13 -34.94 -21.37
N ILE A 1056 -2.63 -33.85 -20.80
CA ILE A 1056 -3.93 -33.27 -21.16
C ILE A 1056 -3.73 -32.35 -22.36
N SER A 1057 -4.65 -32.41 -23.33
CA SER A 1057 -4.51 -31.77 -24.63
C SER A 1057 -4.33 -30.25 -24.53
N LEU A 1058 -3.15 -29.77 -24.91
CA LEU A 1058 -2.94 -28.36 -25.25
C LEU A 1058 -3.82 -27.98 -26.46
N ALA A 1059 -4.34 -26.76 -26.44
CA ALA A 1059 -4.78 -26.09 -27.67
C ALA A 1059 -3.57 -25.95 -28.61
N PRO A 1060 -3.75 -25.98 -29.94
CA PRO A 1060 -2.66 -26.18 -30.87
C PRO A 1060 -1.58 -25.10 -30.73
N SER A 1061 -0.33 -25.55 -30.56
CA SER A 1061 0.85 -24.70 -30.72
C SER A 1061 0.75 -23.92 -32.04
N PRO A 1062 1.23 -22.67 -32.11
CA PRO A 1062 1.37 -21.99 -33.39
C PRO A 1062 2.18 -22.88 -34.33
N GLN A 1063 1.66 -23.09 -35.54
CA GLN A 1063 2.34 -23.89 -36.55
C GLN A 1063 3.75 -23.33 -36.78
N PRO A 1064 4.76 -24.17 -37.06
CA PRO A 1064 6.07 -23.66 -37.46
C PRO A 1064 5.88 -22.72 -38.65
N LEU A 1065 6.30 -21.46 -38.46
CA LEU A 1065 6.29 -20.44 -39.51
C LEU A 1065 6.99 -21.00 -40.75
N ALA A 1066 6.43 -20.70 -41.92
CA ALA A 1066 7.08 -21.02 -43.19
C ALA A 1066 8.51 -20.43 -43.20
N PRO A 1067 9.48 -21.06 -43.88
CA PRO A 1067 10.85 -20.57 -43.91
C PRO A 1067 10.87 -19.12 -44.40
N SER A 1068 11.56 -18.26 -43.65
CA SER A 1068 11.66 -16.82 -43.91
C SER A 1068 12.08 -16.58 -45.36
N PRO A 1069 11.35 -15.75 -46.14
CA PRO A 1069 11.74 -15.42 -47.51
C PRO A 1069 12.94 -14.43 -47.56
N TYR A 1070 13.45 -14.00 -46.41
CA TYR A 1070 14.51 -13.00 -46.31
C TYR A 1070 15.87 -13.67 -46.03
N PRO A 1071 16.88 -13.51 -46.90
CA PRO A 1071 18.18 -14.15 -46.72
C PRO A 1071 18.99 -13.50 -45.58
N LEU A 1072 19.39 -14.34 -44.62
CA LEU A 1072 20.32 -14.00 -43.54
C LEU A 1072 21.76 -13.85 -44.05
N ALA A 1073 22.20 -12.61 -44.29
CA ALA A 1073 23.62 -12.30 -44.42
C ALA A 1073 23.92 -10.86 -43.96
N PRO A 1074 24.84 -10.63 -43.01
CA PRO A 1074 25.32 -9.30 -42.69
C PRO A 1074 26.11 -8.74 -43.88
N SER A 1075 25.53 -7.77 -44.57
CA SER A 1075 26.18 -7.04 -45.64
C SER A 1075 27.21 -6.05 -45.05
N PRO A 1076 28.36 -5.80 -45.70
CA PRO A 1076 29.30 -4.73 -45.31
C PRO A 1076 28.74 -3.29 -45.48
N ALA A 1077 27.43 -3.13 -45.62
CA ALA A 1077 26.69 -1.87 -45.80
C ALA A 1077 25.67 -1.62 -44.66
N GLY A 1078 25.85 -2.27 -43.49
CA GLY A 1078 24.91 -2.22 -42.37
C GLY A 1078 23.61 -2.99 -42.61
N ASN A 1079 22.70 -2.93 -41.62
CA ASN A 1079 21.36 -3.50 -41.69
C ASN A 1079 20.24 -2.45 -41.84
N GLY A 1080 20.58 -1.17 -42.00
CA GLY A 1080 19.61 -0.09 -42.14
C GLY A 1080 18.86 0.29 -40.86
N VAL A 1081 19.08 -0.38 -39.72
CA VAL A 1081 18.32 -0.15 -38.48
C VAL A 1081 19.22 0.30 -37.33
N ASP A 1082 20.26 -0.47 -37.03
CA ASP A 1082 21.10 -0.26 -35.84
C ASP A 1082 22.19 0.81 -36.05
N GLU A 1083 22.08 1.61 -37.12
CA GLU A 1083 23.09 2.61 -37.47
C GLU A 1083 23.04 3.84 -36.54
N LEU A 1084 24.21 4.39 -36.18
CA LEU A 1084 24.33 5.52 -35.26
C LEU A 1084 23.50 6.73 -35.69
N ARG A 1085 23.39 7.00 -37.00
CA ARG A 1085 22.58 8.11 -37.52
C ARG A 1085 21.09 7.97 -37.18
N TYR A 1086 20.54 6.75 -37.20
CA TYR A 1086 19.16 6.49 -36.78
C TYR A 1086 19.02 6.56 -35.26
N LEU A 1087 19.98 6.01 -34.52
CA LEU A 1087 20.03 6.09 -33.06
C LEU A 1087 20.09 7.55 -32.57
N PHE A 1088 20.81 8.44 -33.25
CA PHE A 1088 20.92 9.85 -32.88
C PHE A 1088 19.86 10.74 -33.53
N ILE A 1089 19.10 10.23 -34.51
CA ILE A 1089 18.13 11.00 -35.31
C ILE A 1089 18.82 12.18 -36.02
N ALA A 1090 20.02 11.92 -36.54
CA ALA A 1090 20.83 12.84 -37.33
C ALA A 1090 20.94 12.33 -38.77
N SER A 1091 21.24 13.19 -39.75
CA SER A 1091 21.40 12.71 -41.13
C SER A 1091 22.73 11.97 -41.33
N GLN A 1092 23.77 12.38 -40.61
CA GLN A 1092 25.14 11.89 -40.76
C GLN A 1092 25.81 11.75 -39.39
N VAL A 1093 26.69 10.76 -39.26
CA VAL A 1093 27.56 10.57 -38.09
C VAL A 1093 28.96 10.27 -38.58
N GLN A 1094 29.95 10.99 -38.04
CA GLN A 1094 31.36 10.80 -38.34
C GLN A 1094 32.09 10.46 -37.04
N LEU A 1095 32.71 9.28 -36.98
CA LEU A 1095 33.62 8.94 -35.91
C LEU A 1095 34.98 9.59 -36.17
N LEU A 1096 35.56 10.19 -35.14
CA LEU A 1096 36.84 10.90 -35.19
C LEU A 1096 37.95 10.05 -34.56
N GLU A 1097 39.13 10.10 -35.15
CA GLU A 1097 40.30 9.40 -34.63
C GLU A 1097 40.99 10.15 -33.49
N ASN A 1098 40.97 11.49 -33.56
CA ASN A 1098 41.67 12.41 -32.67
C ASN A 1098 40.67 13.41 -32.05
N VAL A 1099 41.00 13.95 -30.87
CA VAL A 1099 40.13 14.92 -30.18
C VAL A 1099 40.26 16.33 -30.77
N GLU A 1100 41.41 16.60 -31.37
CA GLU A 1100 41.78 17.84 -32.05
C GLU A 1100 40.86 18.14 -33.25
N ASP A 1101 40.24 17.12 -33.84
CA ASP A 1101 39.26 17.27 -34.92
C ASP A 1101 37.93 17.93 -34.46
N LEU A 1102 37.71 18.06 -33.14
CA LEU A 1102 36.64 18.87 -32.55
C LEU A 1102 37.07 20.33 -32.29
N ALA A 1103 38.35 20.68 -32.44
CA ALA A 1103 38.85 22.03 -32.18
C ALA A 1103 38.26 23.04 -33.18
N GLY A 1104 37.58 24.06 -32.66
CA GLY A 1104 36.91 25.08 -33.48
C GLY A 1104 35.48 24.71 -33.92
N VAL A 1105 34.98 23.52 -33.58
CA VAL A 1105 33.55 23.19 -33.75
C VAL A 1105 32.74 23.92 -32.67
N GLN A 1106 31.84 24.82 -33.09
CA GLN A 1106 31.08 25.71 -32.19
C GLN A 1106 30.26 24.95 -31.13
N TYR A 1107 29.57 23.89 -31.54
CA TYR A 1107 28.72 23.10 -30.66
C TYR A 1107 29.43 21.81 -30.28
N THR A 1108 30.11 21.83 -29.14
CA THR A 1108 30.89 20.69 -28.64
C THR A 1108 30.60 20.40 -27.17
N SER A 1109 30.78 19.13 -26.80
CA SER A 1109 30.90 18.66 -25.42
C SER A 1109 32.09 17.74 -25.33
N LEU A 1110 32.95 17.94 -24.33
CA LEU A 1110 34.17 17.16 -24.12
C LEU A 1110 34.19 16.63 -22.69
N SER A 1111 34.38 15.34 -22.56
CA SER A 1111 34.51 14.60 -21.29
C SER A 1111 35.66 13.61 -21.39
N SER A 1112 36.04 13.00 -20.26
CA SER A 1112 37.06 11.94 -20.22
C SER A 1112 36.67 10.67 -20.99
N GLU A 1113 35.38 10.45 -21.28
CA GLU A 1113 34.87 9.23 -21.92
C GLU A 1113 34.38 9.46 -23.37
N LEU A 1114 34.08 10.71 -23.73
CA LEU A 1114 33.39 11.06 -24.97
C LEU A 1114 33.63 12.51 -25.37
N GLY A 1115 33.95 12.74 -26.64
CA GLY A 1115 33.84 14.03 -27.32
C GLY A 1115 32.70 14.02 -28.33
N VAL A 1116 31.85 15.03 -28.29
CA VAL A 1116 30.72 15.22 -29.22
C VAL A 1116 30.87 16.58 -29.88
N GLY A 1117 30.69 16.63 -31.20
CA GLY A 1117 30.51 17.87 -31.97
C GLY A 1117 29.24 17.82 -32.81
N VAL A 1118 28.62 18.96 -33.05
CA VAL A 1118 27.47 19.11 -33.95
C VAL A 1118 27.75 20.20 -34.98
N VAL A 1119 27.65 19.81 -36.25
CA VAL A 1119 27.71 20.72 -37.41
C VAL A 1119 26.48 20.49 -38.29
N LYS A 1120 26.27 21.34 -39.31
CA LYS A 1120 25.22 21.07 -40.31
C LYS A 1120 25.58 19.85 -41.15
N ALA A 1121 24.55 19.09 -41.53
CA ALA A 1121 24.69 17.97 -42.45
C ALA A 1121 25.09 18.44 -43.85
N ASP A 1122 25.93 17.64 -44.51
CA ASP A 1122 26.39 17.87 -45.88
C ASP A 1122 25.31 17.47 -46.89
N GLY A 1123 25.21 18.20 -48.00
CA GLY A 1123 24.27 17.93 -49.09
C GLY A 1123 22.91 18.64 -48.95
N GLU A 1124 21.91 18.14 -49.67
CA GLU A 1124 20.59 18.79 -49.79
C GLU A 1124 19.49 17.99 -49.08
N LYS A 1125 18.38 18.67 -48.75
CA LYS A 1125 17.27 18.09 -48.00
C LYS A 1125 16.36 17.24 -48.89
N CYS A 1126 16.15 15.98 -48.52
CA CYS A 1126 15.17 15.11 -49.15
C CYS A 1126 13.73 15.55 -48.83
N ASP A 1127 12.90 15.71 -49.85
CA ASP A 1127 11.51 16.20 -49.71
C ASP A 1127 10.57 15.21 -48.99
N ARG A 1128 10.92 13.91 -49.01
CA ARG A 1128 10.13 12.81 -48.43
C ARG A 1128 10.50 12.48 -46.97
N CYS A 1129 11.79 12.26 -46.67
CA CYS A 1129 12.24 11.86 -45.33
C CYS A 1129 12.94 12.96 -44.53
N TRP A 1130 13.14 14.14 -45.10
CA TRP A 1130 13.76 15.31 -44.47
C TRP A 1130 15.19 15.14 -43.96
N ASN A 1131 15.82 14.00 -44.26
CA ASN A 1131 17.26 13.82 -44.10
C ASN A 1131 18.01 14.62 -45.17
N TYR A 1132 19.22 15.05 -44.84
CA TYR A 1132 20.17 15.71 -45.72
C TYR A 1132 21.12 14.66 -46.30
N SER A 1133 21.31 14.66 -47.61
CA SER A 1133 22.18 13.73 -48.30
C SER A 1133 22.84 14.40 -49.50
N THR A 1134 24.11 14.06 -49.74
CA THR A 1134 24.88 14.45 -50.92
C THR A 1134 24.35 13.79 -52.21
N HIS A 1135 23.52 12.75 -52.10
CA HIS A 1135 22.93 12.02 -53.23
C HIS A 1135 21.56 12.57 -53.68
N VAL A 1136 21.03 13.60 -53.02
CA VAL A 1136 19.80 14.27 -53.50
C VAL A 1136 20.08 14.96 -54.83
N GLY A 1137 19.37 14.54 -55.88
CA GLY A 1137 19.57 15.00 -57.25
C GLY A 1137 20.13 13.94 -58.21
N GLU A 1138 20.60 12.79 -57.71
CA GLU A 1138 21.14 11.71 -58.56
C GLU A 1138 20.05 10.96 -59.36
N SER A 1139 18.82 10.89 -58.86
CA SER A 1139 17.71 10.28 -59.59
C SER A 1139 17.06 11.25 -60.57
N HIS A 1140 17.11 10.92 -61.87
CA HIS A 1140 16.44 11.68 -62.92
C HIS A 1140 14.90 11.71 -62.78
N GLU A 1141 14.29 10.65 -62.25
CA GLU A 1141 12.84 10.57 -62.05
C GLU A 1141 12.40 11.28 -60.76
N HIS A 1142 13.25 11.25 -59.74
CA HIS A 1142 12.96 11.79 -58.41
C HIS A 1142 14.10 12.69 -57.88
N PRO A 1143 14.38 13.84 -58.54
CA PRO A 1143 15.56 14.66 -58.24
C PRO A 1143 15.53 15.37 -56.87
N LEU A 1144 14.40 15.33 -56.15
CA LEU A 1144 14.24 15.89 -54.80
C LEU A 1144 14.32 14.81 -53.69
N LEU A 1145 14.65 13.57 -54.06
CA LEU A 1145 14.75 12.43 -53.15
C LEU A 1145 16.20 11.96 -52.98
N CYS A 1146 16.49 11.43 -51.80
CA CYS A 1146 17.76 10.79 -51.47
C CYS A 1146 17.78 9.30 -51.86
N GLU A 1147 18.98 8.70 -51.76
CA GLU A 1147 19.30 7.30 -52.06
C GLU A 1147 18.41 6.26 -51.34
N ARG A 1148 17.79 6.65 -50.22
CA ARG A 1148 16.86 5.83 -49.44
C ARG A 1148 15.41 5.95 -49.89
N CYS A 1149 15.00 7.13 -50.37
CA CYS A 1149 13.60 7.41 -50.67
C CYS A 1149 13.16 6.97 -52.06
N VAL A 1150 14.10 6.88 -53.01
CA VAL A 1150 13.84 6.33 -54.36
C VAL A 1150 13.47 4.83 -54.27
N PRO A 1151 14.31 3.93 -53.71
CA PRO A 1151 13.93 2.52 -53.55
C PRO A 1151 12.72 2.32 -52.64
N ALA A 1152 12.51 3.17 -51.62
CA ALA A 1152 11.31 3.09 -50.78
C ALA A 1152 9.99 3.32 -51.55
N LEU A 1153 10.01 4.11 -52.64
CA LEU A 1153 8.86 4.26 -53.53
C LEU A 1153 8.70 3.08 -54.50
N ALA A 1154 9.80 2.41 -54.87
CA ALA A 1154 9.79 1.18 -55.67
C ALA A 1154 9.35 -0.07 -54.86
N GLY A 1155 9.42 0.00 -53.52
CA GLY A 1155 9.08 -1.12 -52.62
C GLY A 1155 10.29 -1.84 -52.01
N GLU A 1156 11.50 -1.28 -52.16
CA GLU A 1156 12.78 -1.97 -51.97
C GLU A 1156 13.59 -1.52 -50.74
N PHE A 1157 13.05 -0.65 -49.86
CA PHE A 1157 13.73 -0.06 -48.69
C PHE A 1157 12.80 0.08 -47.46
#